data_AF-A0A368TDU3-F1
#
_entry.id   AF-A0A368TDU3-F1
#
_cell.length_a   1.000
_cell.length_b   1.000
_cell.length_c   1.000
_cell.angle_alpha   90.00
_cell.angle_beta   90.00
_cell.angle_gamma   90.00
#
_symmetry.space_group_name_H-M   'P 1'
#
loop_
_entity.id
_entity.type
_entity.pdbx_description
1 polymer ?
#
loop_
_entity_poly.entity_id
_entity_poly.type
_entity_poly.pdbx_seq_one_letter_code
_entity_poly.pdbx_strand_id
1 'polypeptide(L)'
;MESSKKKIEFGKSIFGSETDFESARIGSNAEFTGATFKQLASFSGAQINGAAEFNGATFKKQAIFSSAQIKGSAFLNTAYLFSWDSVPGDDDKKLKKFLRDDFDIGWAENSEILKSDDGKTISIFKDEYSAEIIIDEKKEKATLKITDGRIHELKVKKENGKLNIYNPATFGGDANFGSARIGSTAEFTEAVFKKEANFNGAQIEESAFFKSATFEGKADFISARIGGTADFTGAEFKQQAIFSRAQIEESAFFNPATFKGEANFGSARIGSNAEFTEAVFKKKASFNRAQIEESAFFNLATFEGNADFISARIGSTADFTGAEFMKQAIFNGAQIEESAFFNPATFEGDADFISARIGSTAEFTGATFKQQASFSSAQIEESAFFNPATFKGEANFGSARIGSNAVFTGAVFKGRASFNSVERLFKRFPLLFTRAKPKGRASFNGAQIEGDALFKSTIFDEVDFGSARIGSNAEFQGAEFKQQVYFNSAQIERESHFEGTIFDNDVSFQDSTLKTVFWGEPNVQFSKNIDLRGCIYDRFQPISFWKQLMEHLGPYDQQPFTQLEETFRRAGKVRLANDVYYMRKCREYTENIAIRMYLFSWDCVPGDDDEKLRKFLKDDLDIGWTENAEIRKSNDGKTLSISKDEKRSEIILDAIKKKATLKISDGRTFYLNVKKKQGKLNIYRTWGAWLHSALRKHGAWGAWLRSALRKHGAWLFDRFHWMLTGYGVRYYRLLFTIVPILIIGTIIFHLEGAVTLDIQPHSMMSSHAALPWSEAFWVSLNTFLPVVEIPSGADLEPSSLIIPVLGIKFTTFATLLVLAGWILVPVGVAGDVISGLLKRSK
;
A
#
# COMPACT_ATOMS: atom_id res chain seq x y z
N MET A 1 -69.25 20.45 -27.72
CA MET A 1 -70.36 19.49 -27.71
C MET A 1 -69.75 18.11 -27.57
N GLU A 2 -69.91 17.57 -26.37
CA GLU A 2 -69.40 16.26 -25.92
C GLU A 2 -70.01 15.13 -26.75
N SER A 3 -69.18 14.33 -27.43
CA SER A 3 -69.56 12.94 -27.66
C SER A 3 -69.28 12.22 -26.33
N SER A 4 -70.31 11.99 -25.53
CA SER A 4 -70.23 11.08 -24.40
C SER A 4 -69.72 9.73 -24.93
N LYS A 5 -68.45 9.40 -24.66
CA LYS A 5 -67.97 8.03 -24.88
C LYS A 5 -68.88 7.16 -24.00
N LYS A 6 -69.75 6.36 -24.62
CA LYS A 6 -70.60 5.40 -23.89
C LYS A 6 -69.70 4.66 -22.91
N LYS A 7 -69.97 4.71 -21.61
CA LYS A 7 -69.22 3.97 -20.59
C LYS A 7 -70.16 3.05 -19.84
N ILE A 8 -69.64 1.92 -19.37
CA ILE A 8 -70.35 1.07 -18.41
C ILE A 8 -69.91 1.51 -17.02
N GLU A 9 -70.85 1.89 -16.17
CA GLU A 9 -70.59 2.42 -14.83
C GLU A 9 -70.98 1.44 -13.73
N PHE A 10 -69.97 1.06 -12.95
CA PHE A 10 -70.04 0.32 -11.70
C PHE A 10 -69.34 1.10 -10.56
N GLY A 11 -69.07 2.39 -10.75
CA GLY A 11 -68.44 3.24 -9.75
C GLY A 11 -69.22 3.20 -8.43
N LYS A 12 -68.49 3.09 -7.30
CA LYS A 12 -69.04 3.00 -5.93
C LYS A 12 -69.99 1.82 -5.70
N SER A 13 -70.02 0.84 -6.60
CA SER A 13 -70.85 -0.35 -6.44
C SER A 13 -70.24 -1.31 -5.41
N ILE A 14 -71.09 -1.98 -4.65
CA ILE A 14 -70.68 -3.05 -3.73
C ILE A 14 -71.04 -4.39 -4.34
N PHE A 15 -70.02 -5.19 -4.67
CA PHE A 15 -70.17 -6.57 -5.07
C PHE A 15 -70.01 -7.48 -3.85
N GLY A 16 -71.13 -7.97 -3.33
CA GLY A 16 -71.18 -8.74 -2.07
C GLY A 16 -70.75 -10.20 -2.18
N SER A 17 -70.96 -10.81 -3.35
CA SER A 17 -70.60 -12.19 -3.68
C SER A 17 -69.35 -12.22 -4.57
N GLU A 18 -68.96 -13.42 -5.00
CA GLU A 18 -67.98 -13.57 -6.08
C GLU A 18 -68.48 -12.83 -7.33
N THR A 19 -67.57 -12.14 -7.98
CA THR A 19 -67.82 -11.36 -9.20
C THR A 19 -66.98 -11.93 -10.32
N ASP A 20 -67.63 -12.31 -11.41
CA ASP A 20 -66.97 -12.90 -12.55
C ASP A 20 -67.21 -12.07 -13.82
N PHE A 21 -66.13 -11.48 -14.32
CA PHE A 21 -66.02 -10.82 -15.62
C PHE A 21 -65.06 -11.60 -16.54
N GLU A 22 -64.83 -12.89 -16.29
CA GLU A 22 -63.96 -13.72 -17.10
C GLU A 22 -64.39 -13.69 -18.57
N SER A 23 -63.44 -13.38 -19.46
CA SER A 23 -63.66 -13.23 -20.90
C SER A 23 -64.76 -12.23 -21.30
N ALA A 24 -65.22 -11.38 -20.38
CA ALA A 24 -66.25 -10.38 -20.65
C ALA A 24 -65.76 -9.38 -21.70
N ARG A 25 -66.63 -8.97 -22.62
CA ARG A 25 -66.31 -7.98 -23.66
C ARG A 25 -67.01 -6.67 -23.38
N ILE A 26 -66.25 -5.67 -22.94
CA ILE A 26 -66.72 -4.31 -22.73
C ILE A 26 -66.30 -3.46 -23.93
N GLY A 27 -67.29 -3.08 -24.75
CA GLY A 27 -67.06 -2.37 -26.02
C GLY A 27 -66.56 -0.93 -25.87
N SER A 28 -66.40 -0.43 -24.65
CA SER A 28 -66.07 0.96 -24.35
C SER A 28 -65.31 1.10 -23.02
N ASN A 29 -65.33 2.27 -22.37
CA ASN A 29 -64.72 2.44 -21.05
C ASN A 29 -65.52 1.68 -19.97
N ALA A 30 -64.80 1.11 -19.00
CA ALA A 30 -65.36 0.43 -17.84
C ALA A 30 -64.99 1.20 -16.57
N GLU A 31 -65.99 1.69 -15.85
CA GLU A 31 -65.82 2.55 -14.66
C GLU A 31 -66.17 1.78 -13.40
N PHE A 32 -65.23 1.67 -12.47
CA PHE A 32 -65.28 0.99 -11.19
C PHE A 32 -64.66 1.86 -10.07
N THR A 33 -64.51 3.17 -10.27
CA THR A 33 -63.95 4.08 -9.24
C THR A 33 -64.73 3.96 -7.92
N GLY A 34 -64.03 3.65 -6.83
CA GLY A 34 -64.59 3.42 -5.50
C GLY A 34 -65.39 2.13 -5.35
N ALA A 35 -65.41 1.24 -6.34
CA ALA A 35 -66.13 -0.03 -6.23
C ALA A 35 -65.49 -0.93 -5.16
N THR A 36 -66.33 -1.67 -4.43
CA THR A 36 -65.88 -2.62 -3.41
C THR A 36 -66.28 -4.04 -3.77
N PHE A 37 -65.30 -4.93 -3.88
CA PHE A 37 -65.47 -6.37 -4.09
C PHE A 37 -65.21 -7.11 -2.77
N LYS A 38 -66.27 -7.64 -2.15
CA LYS A 38 -66.18 -8.30 -0.84
C LYS A 38 -65.61 -9.73 -0.93
N GLN A 39 -65.78 -10.40 -2.06
CA GLN A 39 -65.24 -11.74 -2.35
C GLN A 39 -64.30 -11.70 -3.56
N LEU A 40 -63.97 -12.87 -4.11
CA LEU A 40 -63.13 -13.00 -5.31
C LEU A 40 -63.72 -12.18 -6.47
N ALA A 41 -62.85 -11.43 -7.16
CA ALA A 41 -63.20 -10.68 -8.36
C ALA A 41 -62.32 -11.14 -9.53
N SER A 42 -62.91 -11.79 -10.51
CA SER A 42 -62.22 -12.24 -11.73
C SER A 42 -62.52 -11.30 -12.89
N PHE A 43 -61.46 -10.83 -13.54
CA PHE A 43 -61.41 -10.14 -14.82
C PHE A 43 -60.50 -10.90 -15.79
N SER A 44 -60.26 -12.20 -15.53
CA SER A 44 -59.34 -13.02 -16.30
C SER A 44 -59.76 -13.04 -17.77
N GLY A 45 -58.84 -12.74 -18.69
CA GLY A 45 -59.14 -12.70 -20.13
C GLY A 45 -60.18 -11.66 -20.57
N ALA A 46 -60.67 -10.79 -19.68
CA ALA A 46 -61.65 -9.76 -20.02
C ALA A 46 -61.10 -8.82 -21.09
N GLN A 47 -61.92 -8.42 -22.05
CA GLN A 47 -61.56 -7.53 -23.15
C GLN A 47 -62.28 -6.19 -22.99
N ILE A 48 -61.55 -5.14 -22.64
CA ILE A 48 -62.06 -3.77 -22.47
C ILE A 48 -61.50 -2.93 -23.63
N ASN A 49 -62.37 -2.50 -24.55
CA ASN A 49 -61.96 -1.72 -25.73
C ASN A 49 -61.59 -0.26 -25.39
N GLY A 50 -61.97 0.25 -24.21
CA GLY A 50 -61.62 1.57 -23.71
C GLY A 50 -60.69 1.54 -22.50
N ALA A 51 -60.74 2.59 -21.69
CA ALA A 51 -60.05 2.64 -20.40
C ALA A 51 -60.79 1.84 -19.33
N ALA A 52 -60.06 1.35 -18.33
CA ALA A 52 -60.62 0.70 -17.14
C ALA A 52 -60.26 1.51 -15.89
N GLU A 53 -61.25 2.06 -15.21
CA GLU A 53 -61.07 2.99 -14.08
C GLU A 53 -61.45 2.30 -12.77
N PHE A 54 -60.49 1.98 -11.91
CA PHE A 54 -60.63 1.37 -10.58
C PHE A 54 -60.03 2.27 -9.48
N ASN A 55 -60.00 3.59 -9.68
CA ASN A 55 -59.43 4.51 -8.69
C ASN A 55 -60.15 4.35 -7.34
N GLY A 56 -59.40 4.15 -6.26
CA GLY A 56 -59.97 3.90 -4.93
C GLY A 56 -60.81 2.62 -4.80
N ALA A 57 -60.76 1.70 -5.76
CA ALA A 57 -61.47 0.43 -5.66
C ALA A 57 -60.85 -0.47 -4.59
N THR A 58 -61.67 -1.24 -3.88
CA THR A 58 -61.24 -2.14 -2.81
C THR A 58 -61.59 -3.59 -3.14
N PHE A 59 -60.57 -4.45 -3.23
CA PHE A 59 -60.70 -5.89 -3.41
C PHE A 59 -60.39 -6.60 -2.09
N LYS A 60 -61.40 -7.05 -1.34
CA LYS A 60 -61.16 -7.65 -0.01
C LYS A 60 -60.54 -9.04 -0.07
N LYS A 61 -60.72 -9.75 -1.18
CA LYS A 61 -60.17 -11.07 -1.48
C LYS A 61 -59.34 -11.00 -2.77
N GLN A 62 -59.11 -12.15 -3.41
CA GLN A 62 -58.30 -12.25 -4.61
C GLN A 62 -58.91 -11.44 -5.76
N ALA A 63 -58.06 -10.71 -6.48
CA ALA A 63 -58.40 -9.97 -7.68
C ALA A 63 -57.59 -10.52 -8.86
N ILE A 64 -58.26 -11.07 -9.87
CA ILE A 64 -57.62 -11.79 -10.96
C ILE A 64 -57.80 -11.01 -12.26
N PHE A 65 -56.75 -10.36 -12.73
CA PHE A 65 -56.66 -9.67 -14.02
C PHE A 65 -55.81 -10.44 -15.04
N SER A 66 -55.53 -11.72 -14.78
CA SER A 66 -54.62 -12.51 -15.60
C SER A 66 -55.08 -12.55 -17.05
N SER A 67 -54.18 -12.24 -17.98
CA SER A 67 -54.49 -12.18 -19.43
C SER A 67 -55.62 -11.22 -19.83
N ALA A 68 -56.07 -10.32 -18.94
CA ALA A 68 -57.01 -9.27 -19.28
C ALA A 68 -56.42 -8.39 -20.39
N GLN A 69 -57.25 -7.92 -21.33
CA GLN A 69 -56.88 -7.09 -22.46
C GLN A 69 -57.62 -5.76 -22.37
N ILE A 70 -56.95 -4.74 -21.84
CA ILE A 70 -57.45 -3.37 -21.75
C ILE A 70 -56.78 -2.61 -22.90
N LYS A 71 -57.53 -2.15 -23.90
CA LYS A 71 -56.96 -1.42 -25.04
C LYS A 71 -56.56 0.01 -24.69
N GLY A 72 -57.25 0.62 -23.73
CA GLY A 72 -56.89 1.94 -23.20
C GLY A 72 -56.02 1.84 -21.94
N SER A 73 -56.03 2.91 -21.16
CA SER A 73 -55.32 2.98 -19.88
C SER A 73 -56.06 2.21 -18.78
N ALA A 74 -55.32 1.73 -17.78
CA ALA A 74 -55.88 1.14 -16.58
C ALA A 74 -55.55 2.03 -15.37
N PHE A 75 -56.57 2.58 -14.70
CA PHE A 75 -56.40 3.51 -13.59
C PHE A 75 -56.76 2.87 -12.25
N LEU A 76 -55.77 2.63 -11.40
CA LEU A 76 -55.89 2.01 -10.09
C LEU A 76 -55.20 2.88 -9.03
N ASN A 77 -55.45 4.19 -9.10
CA ASN A 77 -54.86 5.20 -8.23
C ASN A 77 -55.73 5.44 -6.97
N THR A 78 -55.47 6.54 -6.27
CA THR A 78 -56.37 7.07 -5.24
C THR A 78 -57.61 7.76 -5.82
N ALA A 79 -58.74 7.65 -5.12
CA ALA A 79 -59.94 8.46 -5.36
C ALA A 79 -60.10 9.55 -4.28
N TYR A 80 -60.38 10.78 -4.68
CA TYR A 80 -60.69 11.87 -3.75
C TYR A 80 -61.98 11.59 -2.98
N LEU A 81 -61.94 11.79 -1.66
CA LEU A 81 -63.10 11.64 -0.78
C LEU A 81 -63.68 13.00 -0.37
N PHE A 82 -62.92 13.78 0.41
CA PHE A 82 -63.33 15.08 0.95
C PHE A 82 -62.13 15.91 1.43
N SER A 83 -62.31 17.22 1.57
CA SER A 83 -61.37 18.15 2.19
C SER A 83 -61.46 18.03 3.72
N TRP A 84 -60.36 17.65 4.37
CA TRP A 84 -60.24 17.60 5.82
C TRP A 84 -60.56 18.96 6.45
N ASP A 85 -60.04 20.04 5.85
CA ASP A 85 -60.22 21.40 6.37
C ASP A 85 -61.64 21.95 6.16
N SER A 86 -62.45 21.27 5.35
CA SER A 86 -63.85 21.62 5.10
C SER A 86 -64.84 20.76 5.89
N VAL A 87 -64.34 19.98 6.85
CA VAL A 87 -65.14 19.17 7.77
C VAL A 87 -64.77 19.53 9.22
N PRO A 88 -65.75 19.89 10.08
CA PRO A 88 -67.17 20.05 9.76
C PRO A 88 -67.43 21.25 8.83
N GLY A 89 -68.43 21.15 7.95
CA GLY A 89 -68.79 22.21 7.00
C GLY A 89 -69.20 21.71 5.62
N ASP A 90 -68.67 22.37 4.57
CA ASP A 90 -69.05 22.17 3.17
C ASP A 90 -68.95 20.71 2.69
N ASP A 91 -68.03 19.95 3.27
CA ASP A 91 -67.73 18.57 2.85
C ASP A 91 -68.36 17.49 3.76
N ASP A 92 -69.19 17.87 4.73
CA ASP A 92 -69.89 16.93 5.63
C ASP A 92 -70.69 15.87 4.85
N LYS A 93 -71.40 16.30 3.80
CA LYS A 93 -72.18 15.41 2.95
C LYS A 93 -71.29 14.39 2.23
N LYS A 94 -70.07 14.78 1.83
CA LYS A 94 -69.12 13.86 1.17
C LYS A 94 -68.60 12.83 2.16
N LEU A 95 -68.22 13.25 3.36
CA LEU A 95 -67.78 12.34 4.43
C LEU A 95 -68.88 11.34 4.82
N LYS A 96 -70.10 11.81 5.06
CA LYS A 96 -71.25 10.94 5.40
C LYS A 96 -71.54 9.93 4.29
N LYS A 97 -71.55 10.41 3.03
CA LYS A 97 -71.72 9.56 1.85
C LYS A 97 -70.65 8.49 1.75
N PHE A 98 -69.38 8.83 1.97
CA PHE A 98 -68.27 7.88 1.99
C PHE A 98 -68.46 6.80 3.06
N LEU A 99 -68.84 7.17 4.29
CA LEU A 99 -69.09 6.20 5.35
C LEU A 99 -70.25 5.24 4.99
N ARG A 100 -71.33 5.77 4.40
CA ARG A 100 -72.46 4.95 3.95
C ARG A 100 -72.08 4.01 2.81
N ASP A 101 -71.52 4.55 1.74
CA ASP A 101 -71.32 3.82 0.48
C ASP A 101 -70.17 2.79 0.59
N ASP A 102 -69.06 3.14 1.26
CA ASP A 102 -67.85 2.29 1.27
C ASP A 102 -67.83 1.30 2.47
N PHE A 103 -68.50 1.67 3.57
CA PHE A 103 -68.51 0.88 4.80
C PHE A 103 -69.88 0.39 5.24
N ASP A 104 -70.95 0.63 4.47
CA ASP A 104 -72.31 0.22 4.82
C ASP A 104 -72.78 0.83 6.16
N ILE A 105 -72.34 2.06 6.44
CA ILE A 105 -72.64 2.78 7.69
C ILE A 105 -73.85 3.68 7.47
N GLY A 106 -75.04 3.07 7.45
CA GLY A 106 -76.30 3.79 7.22
C GLY A 106 -76.60 4.88 8.27
N TRP A 107 -76.10 4.74 9.50
CA TRP A 107 -76.32 5.71 10.58
C TRP A 107 -75.57 7.04 10.34
N ALA A 108 -74.53 7.07 9.51
CA ALA A 108 -73.71 8.26 9.26
C ALA A 108 -74.49 9.38 8.54
N GLU A 109 -75.54 9.08 7.79
CA GLU A 109 -76.35 10.12 7.11
C GLU A 109 -76.94 11.13 8.09
N ASN A 110 -77.39 10.63 9.24
CA ASN A 110 -78.06 11.41 10.27
C ASN A 110 -77.19 11.58 11.52
N SER A 111 -75.87 11.53 11.37
CA SER A 111 -74.92 11.70 12.47
C SER A 111 -74.55 13.16 12.70
N GLU A 112 -74.06 13.44 13.89
CA GLU A 112 -73.32 14.66 14.20
C GLU A 112 -71.84 14.48 13.83
N ILE A 113 -71.17 15.57 13.45
CA ILE A 113 -69.74 15.61 13.12
C ILE A 113 -69.10 16.70 13.96
N LEU A 114 -68.10 16.33 14.74
CA LEU A 114 -67.27 17.25 15.52
C LEU A 114 -65.81 17.09 15.12
N LYS A 115 -65.05 18.17 15.18
CA LYS A 115 -63.59 18.15 15.06
C LYS A 115 -62.98 18.54 16.39
N SER A 116 -61.94 17.82 16.80
CA SER A 116 -61.22 18.11 18.04
C SER A 116 -60.56 19.49 18.00
N ASP A 117 -60.35 20.08 19.18
CA ASP A 117 -59.73 21.41 19.32
C ASP A 117 -58.32 21.49 18.71
N ASP A 118 -57.58 20.37 18.72
CA ASP A 118 -56.27 20.28 18.09
C ASP A 118 -56.34 20.08 16.56
N GLY A 119 -57.55 19.97 15.99
CA GLY A 119 -57.81 19.79 14.57
C GLY A 119 -57.46 18.41 14.01
N LYS A 120 -57.03 17.45 14.85
CA LYS A 120 -56.47 16.16 14.40
C LYS A 120 -57.45 15.01 14.33
N THR A 121 -58.62 15.14 14.94
CA THR A 121 -59.63 14.09 14.98
C THR A 121 -60.97 14.64 14.51
N ILE A 122 -61.60 13.93 13.58
CA ILE A 122 -63.00 14.12 13.21
C ILE A 122 -63.79 12.96 13.81
N SER A 123 -64.70 13.28 14.73
CA SER A 123 -65.61 12.32 15.36
C SER A 123 -66.99 12.42 14.73
N ILE A 124 -67.49 11.31 14.22
CA ILE A 124 -68.81 11.15 13.63
C ILE A 124 -69.61 10.24 14.56
N PHE A 125 -70.76 10.66 15.08
CA PHE A 125 -71.52 9.84 16.02
C PHE A 125 -73.03 10.02 15.90
N LYS A 126 -73.76 8.96 16.24
CA LYS A 126 -75.20 8.91 16.36
C LYS A 126 -75.58 7.87 17.42
N ASP A 127 -76.25 8.31 18.48
CA ASP A 127 -76.63 7.47 19.61
C ASP A 127 -75.40 6.73 20.20
N GLU A 128 -75.40 5.39 20.19
CA GLU A 128 -74.29 4.54 20.63
C GLU A 128 -73.21 4.28 19.56
N TYR A 129 -73.48 4.66 18.31
CA TYR A 129 -72.57 4.43 17.18
C TYR A 129 -71.65 5.62 16.98
N SER A 130 -70.36 5.36 16.81
CA SER A 130 -69.39 6.38 16.42
C SER A 130 -68.31 5.88 15.48
N ALA A 131 -67.68 6.81 14.79
CA ALA A 131 -66.50 6.63 13.98
C ALA A 131 -65.58 7.83 14.19
N GLU A 132 -64.27 7.59 14.21
CA GLU A 132 -63.25 8.61 14.38
C GLU A 132 -62.28 8.52 13.22
N ILE A 133 -62.01 9.65 12.58
CA ILE A 133 -60.91 9.78 11.63
C ILE A 133 -59.82 10.58 12.32
N ILE A 134 -58.62 10.00 12.42
CA ILE A 134 -57.47 10.62 13.10
C ILE A 134 -56.38 10.86 12.06
N ILE A 135 -55.95 12.10 11.89
CA ILE A 135 -54.93 12.49 10.90
C ILE A 135 -53.51 12.44 11.49
N ASP A 136 -52.56 11.95 10.69
CA ASP A 136 -51.11 12.06 10.91
C ASP A 136 -50.52 12.77 9.69
N GLU A 137 -50.54 14.11 9.71
CA GLU A 137 -50.06 14.95 8.60
C GLU A 137 -48.62 14.61 8.21
N LYS A 138 -47.76 14.27 9.18
CA LYS A 138 -46.35 13.95 8.92
C LYS A 138 -46.17 12.65 8.16
N LYS A 139 -47.11 11.71 8.31
CA LYS A 139 -47.10 10.43 7.59
C LYS A 139 -48.03 10.43 6.38
N GLU A 140 -48.69 11.54 6.08
CA GLU A 140 -49.64 11.67 4.98
C GLU A 140 -50.74 10.59 5.03
N LYS A 141 -51.21 10.30 6.25
CA LYS A 141 -52.19 9.24 6.53
C LYS A 141 -53.29 9.71 7.46
N ALA A 142 -54.48 9.17 7.29
CA ALA A 142 -55.56 9.27 8.25
C ALA A 142 -56.08 7.87 8.60
N THR A 143 -56.45 7.65 9.85
CA THR A 143 -56.99 6.37 10.34
C THR A 143 -58.46 6.55 10.66
N LEU A 144 -59.33 5.90 9.90
CA LEU A 144 -60.75 5.75 10.23
C LEU A 144 -60.92 4.55 11.17
N LYS A 145 -61.42 4.78 12.37
CA LYS A 145 -61.84 3.76 13.34
C LYS A 145 -63.35 3.82 13.48
N ILE A 146 -64.01 2.68 13.44
CA ILE A 146 -65.46 2.57 13.61
C ILE A 146 -65.72 1.77 14.88
N THR A 147 -66.79 2.12 15.61
CA THR A 147 -67.18 1.49 16.89
C THR A 147 -67.34 -0.03 16.84
N ASP A 148 -67.64 -0.59 15.67
CA ASP A 148 -67.68 -2.03 15.44
C ASP A 148 -66.29 -2.71 15.34
N GLY A 149 -65.21 -1.96 15.58
CA GLY A 149 -63.84 -2.43 15.59
C GLY A 149 -63.14 -2.36 14.22
N ARG A 150 -63.82 -1.93 13.15
CA ARG A 150 -63.18 -1.77 11.84
C ARG A 150 -62.20 -0.59 11.84
N ILE A 151 -61.03 -0.80 11.25
CA ILE A 151 -59.99 0.22 11.09
C ILE A 151 -59.57 0.27 9.61
N HIS A 152 -59.54 1.47 9.03
CA HIS A 152 -59.14 1.71 7.65
C HIS A 152 -58.15 2.86 7.56
N GLU A 153 -57.09 2.67 6.78
CA GLU A 153 -56.11 3.71 6.47
C GLU A 153 -56.55 4.47 5.21
N LEU A 154 -56.52 5.80 5.29
CA LEU A 154 -56.81 6.75 4.21
C LEU A 154 -55.55 7.56 3.91
N LYS A 155 -55.47 8.09 2.69
CA LYS A 155 -54.37 8.96 2.25
C LYS A 155 -54.70 10.42 2.50
N VAL A 156 -53.70 11.18 2.93
CA VAL A 156 -53.83 12.62 3.20
C VAL A 156 -52.90 13.36 2.26
N LYS A 157 -53.39 14.38 1.56
CA LYS A 157 -52.56 15.24 0.71
C LYS A 157 -52.82 16.70 1.03
N LYS A 158 -51.77 17.51 1.03
CA LYS A 158 -51.91 18.97 1.15
C LYS A 158 -51.85 19.60 -0.24
N GLU A 159 -52.98 20.14 -0.69
CA GLU A 159 -53.13 20.73 -2.03
C GLU A 159 -53.74 22.11 -1.90
N ASN A 160 -53.12 23.11 -2.52
CA ASN A 160 -53.56 24.52 -2.46
C ASN A 160 -53.76 25.03 -1.02
N GLY A 161 -52.90 24.59 -0.10
CA GLY A 161 -52.95 24.97 1.31
C GLY A 161 -53.98 24.21 2.15
N LYS A 162 -54.82 23.35 1.55
CA LYS A 162 -55.83 22.54 2.26
C LYS A 162 -55.41 21.08 2.38
N LEU A 163 -55.76 20.44 3.49
CA LEU A 163 -55.64 18.99 3.66
C LEU A 163 -56.85 18.29 3.03
N ASN A 164 -56.59 17.30 2.20
CA ASN A 164 -57.57 16.49 1.48
C ASN A 164 -57.38 15.01 1.79
N ILE A 165 -58.50 14.29 1.90
CA ILE A 165 -58.55 12.85 2.19
C ILE A 165 -58.88 12.08 0.92
N TYR A 166 -58.14 11.01 0.69
CA TYR A 166 -58.18 10.15 -0.48
C TYR A 166 -58.28 8.68 -0.08
N ASN A 167 -58.96 7.87 -0.89
CA ASN A 167 -59.01 6.42 -0.74
C ASN A 167 -58.07 5.75 -1.77
N PRO A 168 -57.03 5.01 -1.36
CA PRO A 168 -56.17 4.29 -2.29
C PRO A 168 -56.88 3.05 -2.87
N ALA A 169 -56.58 2.70 -4.13
CA ALA A 169 -56.94 1.38 -4.64
C ALA A 169 -56.24 0.31 -3.78
N THR A 170 -57.02 -0.63 -3.24
CA THR A 170 -56.55 -1.57 -2.22
C THR A 170 -56.85 -3.01 -2.61
N PHE A 171 -55.81 -3.84 -2.67
CA PHE A 171 -55.88 -5.28 -2.87
C PHE A 171 -55.62 -6.01 -1.55
N GLY A 172 -56.69 -6.39 -0.87
CA GLY A 172 -56.68 -7.12 0.40
C GLY A 172 -56.27 -8.59 0.27
N GLY A 173 -56.57 -9.22 -0.87
CA GLY A 173 -56.06 -10.55 -1.25
C GLY A 173 -54.99 -10.48 -2.33
N ASP A 174 -54.65 -11.65 -2.92
CA ASP A 174 -53.67 -11.70 -4.02
C ASP A 174 -54.19 -10.94 -5.25
N ALA A 175 -53.32 -10.15 -5.86
CA ALA A 175 -53.61 -9.36 -7.05
C ALA A 175 -52.83 -9.94 -8.24
N ASN A 176 -53.52 -10.60 -9.17
CA ASN A 176 -52.89 -11.29 -10.27
C ASN A 176 -53.11 -10.56 -11.60
N PHE A 177 -52.13 -9.76 -12.01
CA PHE A 177 -52.03 -9.11 -13.33
C PHE A 177 -51.14 -9.90 -14.31
N GLY A 178 -50.89 -11.19 -14.04
CA GLY A 178 -50.00 -12.01 -14.84
C GLY A 178 -50.44 -12.06 -16.32
N SER A 179 -49.54 -11.74 -17.24
CA SER A 179 -49.81 -11.66 -18.68
C SER A 179 -50.94 -10.71 -19.10
N ALA A 180 -51.39 -9.81 -18.20
CA ALA A 180 -52.34 -8.77 -18.57
C ALA A 180 -51.74 -7.85 -19.64
N ARG A 181 -52.57 -7.35 -20.55
CA ARG A 181 -52.21 -6.45 -21.64
C ARG A 181 -52.94 -5.13 -21.48
N ILE A 182 -52.20 -4.05 -21.32
CA ILE A 182 -52.70 -2.69 -21.20
C ILE A 182 -52.14 -1.90 -22.40
N GLY A 183 -53.03 -1.49 -23.31
CA GLY A 183 -52.69 -0.87 -24.59
C GLY A 183 -52.23 0.59 -24.51
N SER A 184 -52.13 1.13 -23.30
CA SER A 184 -51.66 2.48 -22.98
C SER A 184 -51.09 2.44 -21.55
N THR A 185 -51.20 3.54 -20.79
CA THR A 185 -50.64 3.67 -19.43
C THR A 185 -51.36 2.80 -18.39
N ALA A 186 -50.58 2.20 -17.49
CA ALA A 186 -51.08 1.56 -16.27
C ALA A 186 -50.74 2.41 -15.04
N GLU A 187 -51.73 2.73 -14.23
CA GLU A 187 -51.64 3.68 -13.14
C GLU A 187 -52.00 2.98 -11.83
N PHE A 188 -51.05 2.90 -10.91
CA PHE A 188 -51.12 2.27 -9.58
C PHE A 188 -50.53 3.19 -8.50
N THR A 189 -50.53 4.50 -8.75
CA THR A 189 -50.00 5.50 -7.84
C THR A 189 -50.73 5.39 -6.49
N GLU A 190 -49.93 5.19 -5.43
CA GLU A 190 -50.36 4.99 -4.04
C GLU A 190 -51.24 3.76 -3.79
N ALA A 191 -51.33 2.84 -4.75
CA ALA A 191 -52.05 1.57 -4.58
C ALA A 191 -51.42 0.72 -3.46
N VAL A 192 -52.27 -0.07 -2.79
CA VAL A 192 -51.85 -0.90 -1.65
C VAL A 192 -52.14 -2.37 -1.93
N PHE A 193 -51.09 -3.17 -1.99
CA PHE A 193 -51.15 -4.63 -2.16
C PHE A 193 -50.85 -5.32 -0.84
N LYS A 194 -51.88 -5.83 -0.15
CA LYS A 194 -51.75 -6.46 1.18
C LYS A 194 -51.19 -7.89 1.11
N LYS A 195 -51.31 -8.56 -0.03
CA LYS A 195 -50.80 -9.91 -0.32
C LYS A 195 -49.97 -9.92 -1.60
N GLU A 196 -49.79 -11.07 -2.26
CA GLU A 196 -48.94 -11.17 -3.44
C GLU A 196 -49.49 -10.31 -4.59
N ALA A 197 -48.61 -9.53 -5.22
CA ALA A 197 -48.90 -8.74 -6.41
C ALA A 197 -48.09 -9.32 -7.58
N ASN A 198 -48.78 -10.01 -8.47
CA ASN A 198 -48.18 -10.72 -9.60
C ASN A 198 -48.40 -9.93 -10.90
N PHE A 199 -47.33 -9.37 -11.44
CA PHE A 199 -47.23 -8.71 -12.76
C PHE A 199 -46.36 -9.52 -13.74
N ASN A 200 -46.14 -10.80 -13.47
CA ASN A 200 -45.29 -11.66 -14.29
C ASN A 200 -45.80 -11.70 -15.75
N GLY A 201 -44.94 -11.32 -16.68
CA GLY A 201 -45.26 -11.27 -18.10
C GLY A 201 -46.31 -10.24 -18.50
N ALA A 202 -46.73 -9.34 -17.59
CA ALA A 202 -47.64 -8.25 -17.93
C ALA A 202 -47.03 -7.38 -19.04
N GLN A 203 -47.87 -6.87 -19.94
CA GLN A 203 -47.49 -6.07 -21.10
C GLN A 203 -48.23 -4.74 -21.03
N ILE A 204 -47.48 -3.66 -20.90
CA ILE A 204 -47.98 -2.28 -20.82
C ILE A 204 -47.33 -1.55 -21.99
N GLU A 205 -48.12 -1.11 -22.97
CA GLU A 205 -47.59 -0.55 -24.22
C GLU A 205 -46.95 0.83 -24.03
N GLU A 206 -47.40 1.60 -23.03
CA GLU A 206 -46.81 2.89 -22.64
C GLU A 206 -46.19 2.78 -21.23
N SER A 207 -46.46 3.72 -20.32
CA SER A 207 -45.83 3.81 -19.01
C SER A 207 -46.60 3.06 -17.91
N ALA A 208 -45.89 2.68 -16.84
CA ALA A 208 -46.46 2.09 -15.64
C ALA A 208 -46.08 2.90 -14.40
N PHE A 209 -47.06 3.46 -13.69
CA PHE A 209 -46.85 4.33 -12.53
C PHE A 209 -47.24 3.62 -11.23
N PHE A 210 -46.27 3.35 -10.37
CA PHE A 210 -46.39 2.77 -9.02
C PHE A 210 -45.87 3.73 -7.94
N LYS A 211 -45.90 5.03 -8.22
CA LYS A 211 -45.40 6.06 -7.31
C LYS A 211 -46.05 5.94 -5.94
N SER A 212 -45.26 5.86 -4.88
CA SER A 212 -45.70 5.70 -3.49
C SER A 212 -46.61 4.48 -3.23
N ALA A 213 -46.61 3.49 -4.14
CA ALA A 213 -47.35 2.24 -3.95
C ALA A 213 -46.73 1.42 -2.81
N THR A 214 -47.56 0.64 -2.11
CA THR A 214 -47.12 -0.21 -1.00
C THR A 214 -47.39 -1.68 -1.31
N PHE A 215 -46.33 -2.48 -1.36
CA PHE A 215 -46.38 -3.92 -1.52
C PHE A 215 -46.08 -4.59 -0.18
N GLU A 216 -47.12 -5.02 0.55
CA GLU A 216 -46.97 -5.73 1.82
C GLU A 216 -46.64 -7.22 1.63
N GLY A 217 -47.08 -7.80 0.52
CA GLY A 217 -46.68 -9.14 0.04
C GLY A 217 -45.52 -9.10 -0.94
N LYS A 218 -45.23 -10.27 -1.53
CA LYS A 218 -44.26 -10.41 -2.63
C LYS A 218 -44.75 -9.62 -3.85
N ALA A 219 -43.85 -8.90 -4.51
CA ALA A 219 -44.12 -8.22 -5.78
C ALA A 219 -43.31 -8.89 -6.90
N ASP A 220 -44.01 -9.42 -7.90
CA ASP A 220 -43.41 -10.22 -8.98
C ASP A 220 -43.61 -9.53 -10.32
N PHE A 221 -42.54 -8.96 -10.87
CA PHE A 221 -42.47 -8.32 -12.19
C PHE A 221 -41.61 -9.13 -13.16
N ILE A 222 -41.46 -10.45 -12.95
CA ILE A 222 -40.64 -11.29 -13.82
C ILE A 222 -41.12 -11.17 -15.26
N SER A 223 -40.21 -10.84 -16.18
CA SER A 223 -40.52 -10.72 -17.62
C SER A 223 -41.66 -9.75 -17.97
N ALA A 224 -42.03 -8.84 -17.06
CA ALA A 224 -42.94 -7.74 -17.38
C ALA A 224 -42.32 -6.86 -18.48
N ARG A 225 -43.17 -6.33 -19.37
CA ARG A 225 -42.78 -5.49 -20.49
C ARG A 225 -43.52 -4.16 -20.40
N ILE A 226 -42.77 -3.07 -20.31
CA ILE A 226 -43.27 -1.70 -20.20
C ILE A 226 -42.66 -0.92 -21.37
N GLY A 227 -43.48 -0.50 -22.32
CA GLY A 227 -43.05 0.17 -23.55
C GLY A 227 -42.62 1.62 -23.36
N GLY A 228 -42.94 2.21 -22.20
CA GLY A 228 -42.49 3.53 -21.77
C GLY A 228 -41.75 3.47 -20.43
N THR A 229 -41.97 4.51 -19.63
CA THR A 229 -41.34 4.69 -18.32
C THR A 229 -42.00 3.82 -17.24
N ALA A 230 -41.21 3.26 -16.33
CA ALA A 230 -41.71 2.58 -15.12
C ALA A 230 -41.35 3.37 -13.86
N ASP A 231 -42.34 3.94 -13.17
CA ASP A 231 -42.11 4.82 -12.02
C ASP A 231 -42.51 4.17 -10.69
N PHE A 232 -41.54 3.82 -9.86
CA PHE A 232 -41.66 3.31 -8.50
C PHE A 232 -41.12 4.31 -7.47
N THR A 233 -41.06 5.59 -7.80
CA THR A 233 -40.66 6.67 -6.88
C THR A 233 -41.44 6.59 -5.57
N GLY A 234 -40.79 6.53 -4.42
CA GLY A 234 -41.47 6.45 -3.12
C GLY A 234 -42.08 5.08 -2.79
N ALA A 235 -41.97 4.08 -3.66
CA ALA A 235 -42.61 2.78 -3.44
C ALA A 235 -41.96 2.01 -2.27
N GLU A 236 -42.78 1.28 -1.51
CA GLU A 236 -42.35 0.45 -0.39
C GLU A 236 -42.61 -1.03 -0.68
N PHE A 237 -41.56 -1.84 -0.70
CA PHE A 237 -41.63 -3.29 -0.83
C PHE A 237 -41.30 -3.94 0.52
N LYS A 238 -42.32 -4.43 1.25
CA LYS A 238 -42.14 -5.02 2.58
C LYS A 238 -41.57 -6.44 2.54
N GLN A 239 -41.80 -7.16 1.44
CA GLN A 239 -41.26 -8.49 1.17
C GLN A 239 -40.42 -8.48 -0.12
N GLN A 240 -40.23 -9.64 -0.74
CA GLN A 240 -39.40 -9.78 -1.93
C GLN A 240 -39.98 -9.00 -3.12
N ALA A 241 -39.12 -8.28 -3.84
CA ALA A 241 -39.44 -7.57 -5.07
C ALA A 241 -38.60 -8.14 -6.22
N ILE A 242 -39.24 -8.74 -7.22
CA ILE A 242 -38.57 -9.47 -8.30
C ILE A 242 -38.82 -8.77 -9.63
N PHE A 243 -37.80 -8.12 -10.17
CA PHE A 243 -37.76 -7.48 -11.48
C PHE A 243 -36.91 -8.26 -12.49
N SER A 244 -36.55 -9.50 -12.18
CA SER A 244 -35.63 -10.26 -13.03
C SER A 244 -36.21 -10.47 -14.42
N ARG A 245 -35.43 -10.15 -15.46
CA ARG A 245 -35.83 -10.18 -16.87
C ARG A 245 -36.96 -9.22 -17.25
N ALA A 246 -37.35 -8.28 -16.37
CA ALA A 246 -38.24 -7.19 -16.78
C ALA A 246 -37.61 -6.38 -17.93
N GLN A 247 -38.44 -5.88 -18.82
CA GLN A 247 -38.06 -5.06 -19.97
C GLN A 247 -38.79 -3.74 -19.88
N ILE A 248 -38.05 -2.66 -19.71
CA ILE A 248 -38.54 -1.28 -19.64
C ILE A 248 -37.86 -0.55 -20.80
N GLU A 249 -38.61 -0.11 -21.79
CA GLU A 249 -38.04 0.45 -23.02
C GLU A 249 -37.51 1.89 -22.82
N GLU A 250 -37.98 2.61 -21.80
CA GLU A 250 -37.44 3.93 -21.40
C GLU A 250 -36.76 3.85 -20.01
N SER A 251 -37.03 4.82 -19.13
CA SER A 251 -36.42 4.95 -17.80
C SER A 251 -37.19 4.17 -16.72
N ALA A 252 -36.48 3.74 -15.68
CA ALA A 252 -37.05 3.12 -14.50
C ALA A 252 -36.69 3.93 -13.24
N PHE A 253 -37.70 4.46 -12.54
CA PHE A 253 -37.52 5.30 -11.36
C PHE A 253 -37.81 4.54 -10.06
N PHE A 254 -36.89 4.59 -9.10
CA PHE A 254 -36.96 3.96 -7.78
C PHE A 254 -36.41 4.92 -6.70
N ASN A 255 -36.54 6.23 -6.90
CA ASN A 255 -35.90 7.27 -6.09
C ASN A 255 -36.92 8.13 -5.30
N PRO A 256 -36.98 8.08 -3.95
CA PRO A 256 -36.44 7.06 -3.07
C PRO A 256 -37.42 5.90 -2.90
N ALA A 257 -37.05 4.67 -3.27
CA ALA A 257 -37.81 3.46 -2.98
C ALA A 257 -37.18 2.69 -1.81
N THR A 258 -38.02 1.99 -1.03
CA THR A 258 -37.55 1.18 0.11
C THR A 258 -37.85 -0.29 -0.11
N PHE A 259 -36.80 -1.12 -0.13
CA PHE A 259 -36.87 -2.57 -0.22
C PHE A 259 -36.54 -3.20 1.14
N LYS A 260 -37.56 -3.62 1.89
CA LYS A 260 -37.39 -4.31 3.18
C LYS A 260 -37.09 -5.80 3.01
N GLY A 261 -37.57 -6.42 1.93
CA GLY A 261 -37.19 -7.76 1.50
C GLY A 261 -36.06 -7.76 0.46
N GLU A 262 -35.75 -8.92 -0.10
CA GLU A 262 -34.76 -9.03 -1.18
C GLU A 262 -35.26 -8.35 -2.46
N ALA A 263 -34.36 -7.64 -3.14
CA ALA A 263 -34.63 -6.97 -4.41
C ALA A 263 -33.80 -7.63 -5.54
N ASN A 264 -34.47 -8.12 -6.59
CA ASN A 264 -33.81 -8.84 -7.67
C ASN A 264 -34.10 -8.20 -9.04
N PHE A 265 -33.12 -7.45 -9.56
CA PHE A 265 -33.08 -6.85 -10.90
C PHE A 265 -32.23 -7.68 -11.88
N GLY A 266 -31.97 -8.95 -11.56
CA GLY A 266 -31.09 -9.80 -12.35
C GLY A 266 -31.56 -9.96 -13.79
N SER A 267 -30.68 -9.65 -14.75
CA SER A 267 -31.00 -9.67 -16.20
C SER A 267 -32.18 -8.77 -16.61
N ALA A 268 -32.57 -7.78 -15.80
CA ALA A 268 -33.49 -6.74 -16.22
C ALA A 268 -32.87 -5.91 -17.36
N ARG A 269 -33.72 -5.35 -18.22
CA ARG A 269 -33.33 -4.49 -19.35
C ARG A 269 -34.06 -3.16 -19.23
N ILE A 270 -33.30 -2.07 -19.21
CA ILE A 270 -33.80 -0.70 -19.10
C ILE A 270 -33.20 0.10 -20.27
N GLY A 271 -34.06 0.59 -21.16
CA GLY A 271 -33.68 1.21 -22.43
C GLY A 271 -33.16 2.64 -22.33
N SER A 272 -33.31 3.29 -21.17
CA SER A 272 -32.67 4.56 -20.84
C SER A 272 -32.07 4.48 -19.42
N ASN A 273 -32.46 5.38 -18.51
CA ASN A 273 -31.83 5.52 -17.19
C ASN A 273 -32.51 4.66 -16.11
N ALA A 274 -31.71 4.15 -15.19
CA ALA A 274 -32.20 3.46 -13.99
C ALA A 274 -31.87 4.28 -12.73
N GLU A 275 -32.89 4.78 -12.06
CA GLU A 275 -32.77 5.78 -10.98
C GLU A 275 -33.07 5.15 -9.63
N PHE A 276 -32.06 4.97 -8.79
CA PHE A 276 -32.11 4.44 -7.43
C PHE A 276 -31.55 5.44 -6.40
N THR A 277 -31.53 6.73 -6.76
CA THR A 277 -31.11 7.81 -5.87
C THR A 277 -31.87 7.74 -4.54
N GLU A 278 -31.14 7.73 -3.42
CA GLU A 278 -31.67 7.61 -2.05
C GLU A 278 -32.48 6.32 -1.78
N ALA A 279 -32.39 5.30 -2.65
CA ALA A 279 -33.05 4.02 -2.43
C ALA A 279 -32.41 3.26 -1.26
N VAL A 280 -33.24 2.52 -0.51
CA VAL A 280 -32.80 1.75 0.66
C VAL A 280 -33.07 0.26 0.49
N PHE A 281 -32.03 -0.55 0.50
CA PHE A 281 -32.07 -2.00 0.41
C PHE A 281 -31.73 -2.64 1.76
N LYS A 282 -32.74 -3.07 2.51
CA LYS A 282 -32.57 -3.67 3.86
C LYS A 282 -32.02 -5.10 3.83
N LYS A 283 -32.18 -5.79 2.70
CA LYS A 283 -31.72 -7.16 2.46
C LYS A 283 -30.91 -7.18 1.16
N LYS A 284 -30.62 -8.37 0.64
CA LYS A 284 -29.84 -8.55 -0.57
C LYS A 284 -30.47 -7.79 -1.76
N ALA A 285 -29.65 -7.05 -2.49
CA ALA A 285 -29.99 -6.41 -3.75
C ALA A 285 -29.12 -7.00 -4.87
N SER A 286 -29.74 -7.50 -5.94
CA SER A 286 -29.03 -8.14 -7.05
C SER A 286 -29.36 -7.47 -8.38
N PHE A 287 -28.35 -6.88 -9.01
CA PHE A 287 -28.32 -6.31 -10.36
C PHE A 287 -27.51 -7.18 -11.33
N ASN A 288 -27.30 -8.46 -10.98
CA ASN A 288 -26.48 -9.37 -11.77
C ASN A 288 -26.95 -9.46 -13.22
N ARG A 289 -26.06 -9.16 -14.16
CA ARG A 289 -26.34 -9.13 -15.61
C ARG A 289 -27.46 -8.17 -16.02
N ALA A 290 -27.84 -7.22 -15.18
CA ALA A 290 -28.74 -6.14 -15.58
C ALA A 290 -28.12 -5.37 -16.77
N GLN A 291 -28.97 -4.90 -17.68
CA GLN A 291 -28.57 -4.16 -18.87
C GLN A 291 -29.30 -2.81 -18.82
N ILE A 292 -28.54 -1.74 -18.65
CA ILE A 292 -29.02 -0.37 -18.60
C ILE A 292 -28.36 0.34 -19.78
N GLU A 293 -29.14 0.75 -20.77
CA GLU A 293 -28.60 1.27 -22.04
C GLU A 293 -27.99 2.67 -21.88
N GLU A 294 -28.45 3.47 -20.92
CA GLU A 294 -27.82 4.77 -20.57
C GLU A 294 -27.17 4.71 -19.19
N SER A 295 -27.62 5.50 -18.21
CA SER A 295 -26.97 5.65 -16.91
C SER A 295 -27.74 4.97 -15.77
N ALA A 296 -27.00 4.56 -14.73
CA ALA A 296 -27.53 4.01 -13.51
C ALA A 296 -27.14 4.88 -12.31
N PHE A 297 -28.14 5.47 -11.64
CA PHE A 297 -27.95 6.40 -10.54
C PHE A 297 -28.28 5.74 -9.21
N PHE A 298 -27.30 5.62 -8.33
CA PHE A 298 -27.38 5.07 -6.96
C PHE A 298 -26.88 6.10 -5.94
N ASN A 299 -26.97 7.39 -6.29
CA ASN A 299 -26.54 8.50 -5.45
C ASN A 299 -27.21 8.40 -4.08
N LEU A 300 -26.43 8.47 -3.00
CA LEU A 300 -26.93 8.38 -1.61
C LEU A 300 -27.77 7.12 -1.31
N ALA A 301 -27.68 6.07 -2.13
CA ALA A 301 -28.36 4.81 -1.88
C ALA A 301 -27.72 4.05 -0.71
N THR A 302 -28.54 3.36 0.09
CA THR A 302 -28.08 2.56 1.22
C THR A 302 -28.34 1.08 0.99
N PHE A 303 -27.29 0.28 0.96
CA PHE A 303 -27.33 -1.18 0.88
C PHE A 303 -26.99 -1.78 2.25
N GLU A 304 -28.01 -2.11 3.06
CA GLU A 304 -27.82 -2.76 4.36
C GLU A 304 -27.52 -4.26 4.23
N GLY A 305 -27.96 -4.88 3.13
CA GLY A 305 -27.61 -6.25 2.73
C GLY A 305 -26.50 -6.28 1.67
N ASN A 306 -26.20 -7.47 1.15
CA ASN A 306 -25.24 -7.63 0.05
C ASN A 306 -25.75 -6.94 -1.23
N ALA A 307 -24.86 -6.29 -1.97
CA ALA A 307 -25.15 -5.65 -3.25
C ALA A 307 -24.35 -6.34 -4.37
N ASP A 308 -25.04 -7.03 -5.27
CA ASP A 308 -24.41 -7.78 -6.36
C ASP A 308 -24.65 -7.08 -7.71
N PHE A 309 -23.59 -6.64 -8.37
CA PHE A 309 -23.54 -6.04 -9.72
C PHE A 309 -22.74 -6.90 -10.70
N ILE A 310 -22.70 -8.22 -10.47
CA ILE A 310 -21.85 -9.14 -11.23
C ILE A 310 -22.25 -9.13 -12.70
N SER A 311 -21.32 -8.77 -13.58
CA SER A 311 -21.54 -8.68 -15.02
C SER A 311 -22.70 -7.77 -15.44
N ALA A 312 -23.08 -6.81 -14.60
CA ALA A 312 -24.00 -5.73 -14.99
C ALA A 312 -23.38 -4.92 -16.15
N ARG A 313 -24.23 -4.40 -17.03
CA ARG A 313 -23.84 -3.58 -18.20
C ARG A 313 -24.56 -2.25 -18.13
N ILE A 314 -23.80 -1.16 -18.17
CA ILE A 314 -24.29 0.22 -18.10
C ILE A 314 -23.67 0.97 -19.28
N GLY A 315 -24.51 1.46 -20.20
CA GLY A 315 -24.08 2.01 -21.49
C GLY A 315 -23.51 3.43 -21.45
N SER A 316 -23.64 4.12 -20.31
CA SER A 316 -22.94 5.38 -20.02
C SER A 316 -22.39 5.34 -18.59
N THR A 317 -23.01 6.07 -17.65
CA THR A 317 -22.45 6.35 -16.33
C THR A 317 -23.09 5.50 -15.24
N ALA A 318 -22.28 5.01 -14.30
CA ALA A 318 -22.75 4.39 -13.06
C ALA A 318 -22.39 5.28 -11.86
N ASP A 319 -23.36 5.93 -11.25
CA ASP A 319 -23.12 6.89 -10.17
C ASP A 319 -23.51 6.33 -8.79
N PHE A 320 -22.53 6.07 -7.95
CA PHE A 320 -22.66 5.64 -6.55
C PHE A 320 -22.15 6.72 -5.58
N THR A 321 -22.17 7.98 -5.99
CA THR A 321 -21.78 9.12 -5.16
C THR A 321 -22.55 9.14 -3.84
N GLY A 322 -21.83 9.07 -2.73
CA GLY A 322 -22.47 9.07 -1.40
C GLY A 322 -23.12 7.74 -1.00
N ALA A 323 -23.01 6.68 -1.80
CA ALA A 323 -23.63 5.40 -1.50
C ALA A 323 -22.95 4.69 -0.30
N GLU A 324 -23.76 3.98 0.47
CA GLU A 324 -23.32 3.23 1.66
C GLU A 324 -23.58 1.74 1.48
N PHE A 325 -22.51 0.93 1.53
CA PHE A 325 -22.57 -0.53 1.45
C PHE A 325 -22.21 -1.14 2.82
N MET A 326 -23.21 -1.57 3.58
CA MET A 326 -23.04 -2.07 4.95
C MET A 326 -22.52 -3.52 5.01
N LYS A 327 -22.64 -4.25 3.90
CA LYS A 327 -22.18 -5.63 3.70
C LYS A 327 -21.37 -5.71 2.40
N GLN A 328 -21.20 -6.91 1.86
CA GLN A 328 -20.39 -7.13 0.66
C GLN A 328 -20.99 -6.41 -0.55
N ALA A 329 -20.15 -5.73 -1.33
CA ALA A 329 -20.48 -5.11 -2.60
C ALA A 329 -19.64 -5.73 -3.72
N ILE A 330 -20.29 -6.35 -4.72
CA ILE A 330 -19.62 -7.15 -5.75
C ILE A 330 -19.89 -6.57 -7.15
N PHE A 331 -18.90 -5.94 -7.75
CA PHE A 331 -18.87 -5.38 -9.11
C PHE A 331 -18.09 -6.26 -10.09
N ASN A 332 -17.89 -7.54 -9.76
CA ASN A 332 -17.04 -8.43 -10.54
C ASN A 332 -17.52 -8.58 -11.99
N GLY A 333 -16.64 -8.27 -12.93
CA GLY A 333 -16.93 -8.30 -14.36
C GLY A 333 -18.01 -7.30 -14.83
N ALA A 334 -18.41 -6.33 -13.98
CA ALA A 334 -19.30 -5.25 -14.41
C ALA A 334 -18.67 -4.47 -15.57
N GLN A 335 -19.50 -3.99 -16.49
CA GLN A 335 -19.11 -3.25 -17.68
C GLN A 335 -19.84 -1.91 -17.68
N ILE A 336 -19.06 -0.84 -17.58
CA ILE A 336 -19.54 0.55 -17.59
C ILE A 336 -18.85 1.21 -18.76
N GLU A 337 -19.59 1.59 -19.80
CA GLU A 337 -19.01 2.04 -21.06
C GLU A 337 -18.36 3.43 -20.94
N GLU A 338 -18.82 4.29 -20.02
CA GLU A 338 -18.19 5.57 -19.72
C GLU A 338 -17.60 5.59 -18.30
N SER A 339 -18.20 6.33 -17.36
CA SER A 339 -17.60 6.61 -16.05
C SER A 339 -18.32 5.95 -14.88
N ALA A 340 -17.57 5.63 -13.83
CA ALA A 340 -18.10 5.09 -12.58
C ALA A 340 -17.72 5.99 -11.40
N PHE A 341 -18.71 6.54 -10.69
CA PHE A 341 -18.50 7.47 -9.58
C PHE A 341 -18.79 6.81 -8.23
N PHE A 342 -17.88 6.94 -7.28
CA PHE A 342 -17.96 6.39 -5.91
C PHE A 342 -17.47 7.43 -4.89
N ASN A 343 -17.75 8.72 -5.12
CA ASN A 343 -17.13 9.85 -4.42
C ASN A 343 -18.10 10.72 -3.59
N PRO A 344 -18.09 10.66 -2.24
CA PRO A 344 -17.48 9.64 -1.38
C PRO A 344 -18.47 8.50 -1.10
N ALA A 345 -18.14 7.28 -1.51
CA ALA A 345 -18.86 6.06 -1.13
C ALA A 345 -18.21 5.40 0.10
N THR A 346 -19.02 4.72 0.91
CA THR A 346 -18.52 3.97 2.08
C THR A 346 -18.83 2.48 1.91
N PHE A 347 -17.78 1.65 2.00
CA PHE A 347 -17.86 0.19 2.00
C PHE A 347 -17.50 -0.32 3.40
N GLU A 348 -18.50 -0.68 4.21
CA GLU A 348 -18.31 -1.29 5.53
C GLU A 348 -17.97 -2.79 5.41
N GLY A 349 -18.47 -3.48 4.39
CA GLY A 349 -18.08 -4.85 4.03
C GLY A 349 -16.97 -4.91 2.98
N ASP A 350 -16.72 -6.12 2.45
CA ASP A 350 -15.77 -6.33 1.36
C ASP A 350 -16.29 -5.71 0.05
N ALA A 351 -15.38 -5.14 -0.74
CA ALA A 351 -15.68 -4.49 -2.01
C ALA A 351 -14.88 -5.12 -3.15
N ASP A 352 -15.55 -5.84 -4.05
CA ASP A 352 -14.91 -6.59 -5.12
C ASP A 352 -15.21 -5.95 -6.48
N PHE A 353 -14.19 -5.46 -7.16
CA PHE A 353 -14.20 -4.89 -8.53
C PHE A 353 -13.38 -5.78 -9.49
N ILE A 354 -13.33 -7.08 -9.24
CA ILE A 354 -12.47 -8.02 -9.95
C ILE A 354 -12.89 -8.08 -11.42
N SER A 355 -11.96 -7.80 -12.33
CA SER A 355 -12.23 -7.76 -13.78
C SER A 355 -13.36 -6.80 -14.21
N ALA A 356 -13.72 -5.82 -13.37
CA ALA A 356 -14.62 -4.74 -13.77
C ALA A 356 -14.00 -3.95 -14.93
N ARG A 357 -14.82 -3.48 -15.87
CA ARG A 357 -14.42 -2.72 -17.05
C ARG A 357 -15.11 -1.36 -17.04
N ILE A 358 -14.34 -0.30 -17.11
CA ILE A 358 -14.80 1.10 -17.10
C ILE A 358 -14.17 1.79 -18.30
N GLY A 359 -14.98 2.24 -19.26
CA GLY A 359 -14.50 2.74 -20.56
C GLY A 359 -13.97 4.17 -20.54
N SER A 360 -14.14 4.90 -19.44
CA SER A 360 -13.49 6.18 -19.20
C SER A 360 -12.95 6.25 -17.76
N THR A 361 -13.58 7.00 -16.86
CA THR A 361 -13.03 7.35 -15.54
C THR A 361 -13.69 6.58 -14.40
N ALA A 362 -12.88 6.08 -13.45
CA ALA A 362 -13.35 5.51 -12.19
C ALA A 362 -12.98 6.42 -11.01
N GLU A 363 -13.97 7.03 -10.37
CA GLU A 363 -13.75 7.95 -9.25
C GLU A 363 -14.07 7.33 -7.90
N PHE A 364 -13.07 7.21 -7.04
CA PHE A 364 -13.14 6.78 -5.64
C PHE A 364 -12.63 7.90 -4.70
N THR A 365 -12.71 9.15 -5.14
CA THR A 365 -12.30 10.33 -4.36
C THR A 365 -13.08 10.40 -3.05
N GLY A 366 -12.38 10.39 -1.91
CA GLY A 366 -13.03 10.39 -0.59
C GLY A 366 -13.63 9.04 -0.16
N ALA A 367 -13.57 8.01 -1.01
CA ALA A 367 -14.16 6.72 -0.70
C ALA A 367 -13.47 6.03 0.50
N THR A 368 -14.23 5.30 1.30
CA THR A 368 -13.72 4.57 2.46
C THR A 368 -14.04 3.08 2.37
N PHE A 369 -13.01 2.25 2.36
CA PHE A 369 -13.09 0.80 2.41
C PHE A 369 -12.69 0.31 3.81
N LYS A 370 -13.63 -0.24 4.58
CA LYS A 370 -13.36 -0.68 5.96
C LYS A 370 -12.74 -2.07 6.02
N GLN A 371 -13.10 -2.93 5.06
CA GLN A 371 -12.61 -4.30 4.93
C GLN A 371 -11.81 -4.46 3.63
N GLN A 372 -11.78 -5.66 3.03
CA GLN A 372 -11.01 -5.93 1.83
C GLN A 372 -11.58 -5.17 0.63
N ALA A 373 -10.71 -4.61 -0.21
CA ALA A 373 -11.04 -4.02 -1.49
C ALA A 373 -10.20 -4.66 -2.60
N SER A 374 -10.83 -5.34 -3.55
CA SER A 374 -10.13 -5.96 -4.68
C SER A 374 -10.46 -5.27 -6.01
N PHE A 375 -9.47 -4.68 -6.65
CA PHE A 375 -9.49 -4.17 -8.03
C PHE A 375 -8.71 -5.10 -8.96
N SER A 376 -8.54 -6.37 -8.58
CA SER A 376 -7.67 -7.28 -9.33
C SER A 376 -8.18 -7.50 -10.76
N SER A 377 -7.28 -7.37 -11.74
CA SER A 377 -7.62 -7.42 -13.17
C SER A 377 -8.68 -6.42 -13.64
N ALA A 378 -9.03 -5.40 -12.84
CA ALA A 378 -9.92 -4.32 -13.28
C ALA A 378 -9.30 -3.59 -14.48
N GLN A 379 -10.13 -3.13 -15.41
CA GLN A 379 -9.73 -2.45 -16.64
C GLN A 379 -10.42 -1.08 -16.66
N ILE A 380 -9.63 -0.02 -16.62
CA ILE A 380 -10.09 1.36 -16.64
C ILE A 380 -9.38 2.02 -17.82
N GLU A 381 -10.12 2.34 -18.88
CA GLU A 381 -9.51 2.79 -20.14
C GLU A 381 -8.88 4.19 -20.03
N GLU A 382 -9.43 5.08 -19.21
CA GLU A 382 -8.83 6.37 -18.90
C GLU A 382 -8.24 6.41 -17.48
N SER A 383 -8.85 7.14 -16.54
CA SER A 383 -8.23 7.46 -15.25
C SER A 383 -8.95 6.83 -14.06
N ALA A 384 -8.20 6.48 -13.03
CA ALA A 384 -8.72 6.02 -11.75
C ALA A 384 -8.28 6.98 -10.63
N PHE A 385 -9.24 7.58 -9.94
CA PHE A 385 -8.97 8.57 -8.87
C PHE A 385 -9.30 7.98 -7.51
N PHE A 386 -8.33 7.95 -6.61
CA PHE A 386 -8.42 7.45 -5.23
C PHE A 386 -7.96 8.52 -4.23
N ASN A 387 -8.21 9.80 -4.51
CA ASN A 387 -7.62 10.93 -3.79
C ASN A 387 -8.64 11.82 -3.05
N PRO A 388 -8.70 11.85 -1.70
CA PRO A 388 -8.09 10.92 -0.74
C PRO A 388 -9.04 9.76 -0.43
N ALA A 389 -8.73 8.55 -0.89
CA ALA A 389 -9.42 7.33 -0.48
C ALA A 389 -8.77 6.71 0.78
N THR A 390 -9.56 6.03 1.60
CA THR A 390 -9.07 5.33 2.79
C THR A 390 -9.35 3.84 2.70
N PHE A 391 -8.29 3.02 2.68
CA PHE A 391 -8.35 1.57 2.74
C PHE A 391 -7.93 1.11 4.15
N LYS A 392 -8.88 0.65 4.97
CA LYS A 392 -8.60 0.12 6.30
C LYS A 392 -8.18 -1.36 6.26
N GLY A 393 -8.83 -2.16 5.40
CA GLY A 393 -8.45 -3.55 5.12
C GLY A 393 -7.46 -3.68 3.97
N GLU A 394 -7.29 -4.90 3.46
CA GLU A 394 -6.38 -5.19 2.34
C GLU A 394 -6.90 -4.58 1.03
N ALA A 395 -6.02 -3.95 0.26
CA ALA A 395 -6.32 -3.37 -1.05
C ALA A 395 -5.50 -4.10 -2.13
N ASN A 396 -6.17 -4.72 -3.09
CA ASN A 396 -5.52 -5.52 -4.14
C ASN A 396 -5.80 -4.92 -5.52
N PHE A 397 -4.80 -4.29 -6.13
CA PHE A 397 -4.81 -3.77 -7.50
C PHE A 397 -4.06 -4.69 -8.47
N GLY A 398 -3.79 -5.94 -8.09
CA GLY A 398 -2.98 -6.87 -8.86
C GLY A 398 -3.53 -7.08 -10.28
N SER A 399 -2.67 -6.93 -11.29
CA SER A 399 -3.05 -7.03 -12.71
C SER A 399 -4.10 -6.01 -13.17
N ALA A 400 -4.42 -4.99 -12.37
CA ALA A 400 -5.27 -3.90 -12.84
C ALA A 400 -4.62 -3.19 -14.03
N ARG A 401 -5.44 -2.78 -14.99
CA ARG A 401 -5.07 -2.04 -16.19
C ARG A 401 -5.72 -0.68 -16.15
N ILE A 402 -4.91 0.38 -16.18
CA ILE A 402 -5.39 1.75 -16.16
C ILE A 402 -4.72 2.46 -17.35
N GLY A 403 -5.47 3.00 -18.29
CA GLY A 403 -4.89 3.53 -19.53
C GLY A 403 -4.16 4.86 -19.31
N SER A 404 -4.75 5.79 -18.58
CA SER A 404 -4.22 7.12 -18.30
C SER A 404 -3.62 7.23 -16.90
N ASN A 405 -4.29 7.93 -15.97
CA ASN A 405 -3.77 8.23 -14.64
C ASN A 405 -4.35 7.28 -13.60
N ALA A 406 -3.51 6.77 -12.70
CA ALA A 406 -3.99 6.22 -11.43
C ALA A 406 -3.50 7.12 -10.29
N VAL A 407 -4.43 7.78 -9.63
CA VAL A 407 -4.15 8.88 -8.70
C VAL A 407 -4.51 8.47 -7.28
N PHE A 408 -3.50 8.27 -6.44
CA PHE A 408 -3.62 7.91 -5.03
C PHE A 408 -3.16 9.06 -4.11
N THR A 409 -3.20 10.29 -4.60
CA THR A 409 -2.75 11.48 -3.85
C THR A 409 -3.50 11.60 -2.52
N GLY A 410 -2.76 11.57 -1.40
CA GLY A 410 -3.36 11.61 -0.07
C GLY A 410 -4.15 10.37 0.35
N ALA A 411 -4.12 9.29 -0.44
CA ALA A 411 -4.74 8.02 -0.08
C ALA A 411 -4.05 7.41 1.15
N VAL A 412 -4.84 6.73 1.98
CA VAL A 412 -4.38 6.10 3.22
C VAL A 412 -4.64 4.60 3.14
N PHE A 413 -3.58 3.80 3.20
CA PHE A 413 -3.67 2.34 3.28
C PHE A 413 -3.24 1.87 4.66
N LYS A 414 -4.18 1.42 5.50
CA LYS A 414 -3.88 0.85 6.81
C LYS A 414 -3.64 -0.66 6.73
N GLY A 415 -4.30 -1.37 5.82
CA GLY A 415 -4.04 -2.76 5.49
C GLY A 415 -2.99 -2.91 4.38
N ARG A 416 -2.69 -4.17 4.00
CA ARG A 416 -1.74 -4.47 2.91
C ARG A 416 -2.24 -3.90 1.58
N ALA A 417 -1.34 -3.36 0.76
CA ALA A 417 -1.67 -2.85 -0.57
C ALA A 417 -0.81 -3.56 -1.63
N SER A 418 -1.45 -4.29 -2.55
CA SER A 418 -0.74 -4.95 -3.65
C SER A 418 -1.02 -4.22 -4.98
N PHE A 419 0.04 -3.85 -5.68
CA PHE A 419 0.03 -3.27 -7.03
C PHE A 419 0.84 -4.16 -7.99
N ASN A 420 0.89 -5.46 -7.71
CA ASN A 420 1.72 -6.40 -8.45
C ASN A 420 1.20 -6.59 -9.87
N SER A 421 2.11 -6.64 -10.85
CA SER A 421 1.75 -6.84 -12.27
C SER A 421 0.70 -5.86 -12.81
N VAL A 422 0.56 -4.67 -12.20
CA VAL A 422 -0.25 -3.59 -12.78
C VAL A 422 0.38 -3.22 -14.13
N GLU A 423 -0.43 -3.22 -15.19
CA GLU A 423 -0.01 -2.90 -16.55
C GLU A 423 -0.64 -1.56 -16.96
N ARG A 424 0.18 -0.55 -17.26
CA ARG A 424 -0.28 0.73 -17.81
C ARG A 424 -0.14 0.71 -19.34
N LEU A 425 -1.22 0.98 -20.07
CA LEU A 425 -1.25 0.80 -21.54
C LEU A 425 -0.65 1.97 -22.36
N PHE A 426 -0.44 3.17 -21.78
CA PHE A 426 -0.05 4.35 -22.58
C PHE A 426 1.05 5.25 -21.97
N LYS A 427 2.29 5.16 -22.49
CA LYS A 427 3.52 6.00 -22.37
C LYS A 427 3.53 7.45 -21.83
N ARG A 428 2.41 8.19 -21.72
CA ARG A 428 2.43 9.66 -21.50
C ARG A 428 2.06 10.16 -20.08
N PHE A 429 1.45 9.35 -19.21
CA PHE A 429 0.80 9.85 -18.00
C PHE A 429 1.31 9.21 -16.68
N PRO A 430 1.33 9.92 -15.55
CA PRO A 430 1.97 9.44 -14.33
C PRO A 430 1.10 8.52 -13.46
N LEU A 431 1.75 7.64 -12.69
CA LEU A 431 1.22 6.96 -11.50
C LEU A 431 1.52 7.84 -10.27
N LEU A 432 0.49 8.34 -9.58
CA LEU A 432 0.64 9.39 -8.57
C LEU A 432 0.33 8.89 -7.16
N PHE A 433 1.33 8.82 -6.28
CA PHE A 433 1.20 8.50 -4.85
C PHE A 433 1.55 9.68 -3.93
N THR A 434 1.67 10.89 -4.46
CA THR A 434 2.13 12.08 -3.71
C THR A 434 1.40 12.23 -2.37
N ARG A 435 2.15 12.28 -1.27
CA ARG A 435 1.66 12.37 0.13
C ARG A 435 0.76 11.22 0.58
N ALA A 436 0.75 10.08 -0.11
CA ALA A 436 0.08 8.88 0.36
C ALA A 436 0.77 8.36 1.63
N LYS A 437 0.02 7.62 2.45
CA LYS A 437 0.53 6.99 3.68
C LYS A 437 0.18 5.50 3.71
N PRO A 438 0.91 4.64 2.98
CA PRO A 438 0.82 3.20 3.15
C PRO A 438 1.44 2.80 4.50
N LYS A 439 0.57 2.60 5.50
CA LYS A 439 0.96 2.06 6.82
C LYS A 439 1.04 0.54 6.84
N GLY A 440 0.28 -0.12 5.97
CA GLY A 440 0.45 -1.55 5.72
C GLY A 440 1.58 -1.83 4.71
N ARG A 441 1.97 -3.10 4.59
CA ARG A 441 2.94 -3.54 3.57
C ARG A 441 2.42 -3.22 2.17
N ALA A 442 3.18 -2.44 1.41
CA ALA A 442 2.94 -2.17 -0.01
C ALA A 442 3.84 -3.06 -0.89
N SER A 443 3.34 -3.51 -2.04
CA SER A 443 4.16 -4.26 -3.01
C SER A 443 3.85 -3.80 -4.42
N PHE A 444 4.90 -3.41 -5.14
CA PHE A 444 4.92 -3.05 -6.57
C PHE A 444 5.72 -4.10 -7.35
N ASN A 445 5.77 -5.34 -6.87
CA ASN A 445 6.66 -6.34 -7.43
C ASN A 445 6.21 -6.72 -8.84
N GLY A 446 7.13 -6.64 -9.82
CA GLY A 446 6.83 -6.87 -11.22
C GLY A 446 5.87 -5.85 -11.85
N ALA A 447 5.58 -4.72 -11.18
CA ALA A 447 4.71 -3.68 -11.71
C ALA A 447 5.30 -3.08 -13.00
N GLN A 448 4.48 -2.87 -14.03
CA GLN A 448 4.89 -2.29 -15.31
C GLN A 448 4.27 -0.90 -15.47
N ILE A 449 5.08 0.13 -15.20
CA ILE A 449 4.70 1.54 -15.21
C ILE A 449 5.34 2.21 -16.42
N GLU A 450 4.62 2.36 -17.53
CA GLU A 450 5.19 2.99 -18.73
C GLU A 450 5.46 4.51 -18.57
N GLY A 451 4.85 5.17 -17.58
CA GLY A 451 4.94 6.62 -17.35
C GLY A 451 5.75 6.98 -16.11
N ASP A 452 5.64 8.23 -15.65
CA ASP A 452 6.35 8.65 -14.44
C ASP A 452 5.71 8.02 -13.19
N ALA A 453 6.52 7.52 -12.26
CA ALA A 453 6.07 6.99 -10.98
C ALA A 453 6.39 8.00 -9.88
N LEU A 454 5.39 8.76 -9.42
CA LEU A 454 5.59 9.86 -8.46
C LEU A 454 5.24 9.42 -7.04
N PHE A 455 6.26 9.24 -6.21
CA PHE A 455 6.18 8.88 -4.79
C PHE A 455 6.64 10.03 -3.87
N LYS A 456 6.56 11.28 -4.34
CA LYS A 456 6.98 12.48 -3.60
C LYS A 456 6.33 12.59 -2.23
N SER A 457 7.15 12.79 -1.18
CA SER A 457 6.71 12.94 0.21
C SER A 457 5.81 11.80 0.70
N THR A 458 6.02 10.59 0.18
CA THR A 458 5.26 9.38 0.59
C THR A 458 5.97 8.71 1.76
N ILE A 459 5.21 8.31 2.78
CA ILE A 459 5.76 7.60 3.95
C ILE A 459 5.38 6.13 3.83
N PHE A 460 6.36 5.28 3.56
CA PHE A 460 6.22 3.83 3.48
C PHE A 460 6.65 3.17 4.78
N ASP A 461 5.76 2.40 5.40
CA ASP A 461 6.15 1.54 6.52
C ASP A 461 6.97 0.34 6.01
N GLU A 462 6.39 -0.55 5.20
CA GLU A 462 7.09 -1.65 4.51
C GLU A 462 6.74 -1.64 3.01
N VAL A 463 7.74 -1.70 2.12
CA VAL A 463 7.50 -1.66 0.66
C VAL A 463 8.51 -2.48 -0.14
N ASP A 464 8.03 -3.12 -1.22
CA ASP A 464 8.84 -3.89 -2.18
C ASP A 464 8.59 -3.40 -3.62
N PHE A 465 9.63 -2.92 -4.30
CA PHE A 465 9.67 -2.52 -5.72
C PHE A 465 10.41 -3.54 -6.59
N GLY A 466 10.63 -4.77 -6.11
CA GLY A 466 11.39 -5.78 -6.83
C GLY A 466 10.83 -6.07 -8.22
N SER A 467 11.68 -6.18 -9.24
CA SER A 467 11.30 -6.42 -10.63
C SER A 467 10.35 -5.38 -11.24
N ALA A 468 10.08 -4.25 -10.58
CA ALA A 468 9.27 -3.17 -11.14
C ALA A 468 9.95 -2.59 -12.37
N ARG A 469 9.20 -2.35 -13.44
CA ARG A 469 9.66 -1.74 -14.69
C ARG A 469 9.00 -0.38 -14.84
N ILE A 470 9.78 0.69 -14.76
CA ILE A 470 9.35 2.08 -14.93
C ILE A 470 9.96 2.62 -16.23
N GLY A 471 9.14 2.78 -17.27
CA GLY A 471 9.57 3.24 -18.60
C GLY A 471 9.92 4.74 -18.67
N SER A 472 9.61 5.51 -17.63
CA SER A 472 9.92 6.95 -17.55
C SER A 472 10.64 7.30 -16.23
N ASN A 473 10.28 8.42 -15.58
CA ASN A 473 10.94 8.89 -14.36
C ASN A 473 10.34 8.22 -13.12
N ALA A 474 11.15 8.01 -12.08
CA ALA A 474 10.69 7.59 -10.77
C ALA A 474 11.09 8.64 -9.74
N GLU A 475 10.11 9.21 -9.05
CA GLU A 475 10.27 10.42 -8.24
C GLU A 475 9.95 10.14 -6.77
N PHE A 476 10.97 9.89 -5.96
CA PHE A 476 10.90 9.58 -4.54
C PHE A 476 11.25 10.77 -3.63
N GLN A 477 11.23 12.02 -4.15
CA GLN A 477 11.76 13.16 -3.40
C GLN A 477 11.01 13.36 -2.08
N GLY A 478 11.75 13.45 -0.97
CA GLY A 478 11.19 13.58 0.38
C GLY A 478 10.42 12.35 0.88
N ALA A 479 10.47 11.20 0.19
CA ALA A 479 9.85 9.97 0.67
C ALA A 479 10.57 9.42 1.91
N GLU A 480 9.85 8.74 2.78
CA GLU A 480 10.41 8.11 3.98
C GLU A 480 10.13 6.60 3.96
N PHE A 481 11.16 5.78 4.10
CA PHE A 481 11.09 4.33 4.18
C PHE A 481 11.44 3.87 5.60
N LYS A 482 10.43 3.43 6.38
CA LYS A 482 10.61 3.07 7.80
C LYS A 482 11.24 1.70 8.01
N GLN A 483 10.91 0.72 7.16
CA GLN A 483 11.47 -0.63 7.18
C GLN A 483 12.38 -0.89 5.97
N GLN A 484 12.93 -2.10 5.90
CA GLN A 484 13.79 -2.52 4.82
C GLN A 484 13.04 -2.48 3.48
N VAL A 485 13.67 -1.92 2.44
CA VAL A 485 13.07 -1.75 1.11
C VAL A 485 13.92 -2.44 0.03
N TYR A 486 13.23 -3.06 -0.93
CA TYR A 486 13.85 -3.79 -2.02
C TYR A 486 13.48 -3.16 -3.37
N PHE A 487 14.48 -2.82 -4.16
CA PHE A 487 14.41 -2.43 -5.57
C PHE A 487 15.09 -3.50 -6.46
N ASN A 488 15.17 -4.74 -5.97
CA ASN A 488 15.94 -5.79 -6.61
C ASN A 488 15.39 -6.10 -8.00
N SER A 489 16.23 -6.15 -9.03
CA SER A 489 15.84 -6.35 -10.44
C SER A 489 14.89 -5.29 -11.00
N ALA A 490 14.70 -4.16 -10.31
CA ALA A 490 13.90 -3.05 -10.83
C ALA A 490 14.59 -2.41 -12.03
N GLN A 491 13.82 -1.95 -13.01
CA GLN A 491 14.30 -1.30 -14.23
C GLN A 491 13.67 0.08 -14.33
N ILE A 492 14.47 1.14 -14.34
CA ILE A 492 14.02 2.53 -14.49
C ILE A 492 14.72 3.14 -15.69
N GLU A 493 13.96 3.36 -16.77
CA GLU A 493 14.49 3.67 -18.10
C GLU A 493 14.87 5.15 -18.30
N ARG A 494 14.51 6.07 -17.38
CA ARG A 494 14.90 7.49 -17.44
C ARG A 494 15.57 7.99 -16.16
N GLU A 495 14.89 8.80 -15.35
CA GLU A 495 15.49 9.48 -14.20
C GLU A 495 14.91 8.94 -12.89
N SER A 496 15.77 8.65 -11.91
CA SER A 496 15.40 8.21 -10.57
C SER A 496 15.80 9.27 -9.56
N HIS A 497 14.83 9.94 -8.97
CA HIS A 497 14.99 11.06 -8.05
C HIS A 497 14.77 10.62 -6.61
N PHE A 498 15.82 10.63 -5.78
CA PHE A 498 15.79 10.29 -4.36
C PHE A 498 16.11 11.49 -3.45
N GLU A 499 16.08 12.71 -3.97
CA GLU A 499 16.42 13.93 -3.24
C GLU A 499 15.54 14.10 -1.99
N GLY A 500 16.14 14.19 -0.82
CA GLY A 500 15.48 14.34 0.47
C GLY A 500 14.85 13.06 0.99
N THR A 501 15.02 11.93 0.30
CA THR A 501 14.53 10.63 0.75
C THR A 501 15.23 10.17 2.04
N ILE A 502 14.47 9.57 2.96
CA ILE A 502 14.98 8.99 4.21
C ILE A 502 14.81 7.47 4.17
N PHE A 503 15.89 6.72 4.31
CA PHE A 503 15.90 5.28 4.49
C PHE A 503 16.28 4.95 5.95
N ASP A 504 15.28 4.66 6.79
CA ASP A 504 15.48 4.35 8.21
C ASP A 504 16.06 2.93 8.46
N ASN A 505 16.07 2.08 7.43
CA ASN A 505 16.55 0.70 7.49
C ASN A 505 17.37 0.34 6.24
N ASP A 506 17.75 -0.94 6.09
CA ASP A 506 18.54 -1.40 4.94
C ASP A 506 17.77 -1.20 3.61
N VAL A 507 18.49 -0.88 2.53
CA VAL A 507 17.93 -0.77 1.17
C VAL A 507 18.74 -1.61 0.19
N SER A 508 18.06 -2.32 -0.70
CA SER A 508 18.69 -3.19 -1.69
C SER A 508 18.28 -2.82 -3.10
N PHE A 509 19.25 -2.63 -3.99
CA PHE A 509 19.10 -2.38 -5.43
C PHE A 509 19.72 -3.50 -6.26
N GLN A 510 19.76 -4.73 -5.74
CA GLN A 510 20.48 -5.84 -6.38
C GLN A 510 19.97 -6.09 -7.80
N ASP A 511 20.87 -6.27 -8.76
CA ASP A 511 20.53 -6.55 -10.17
C ASP A 511 19.56 -5.55 -10.82
N SER A 512 19.43 -4.35 -10.26
CA SER A 512 18.57 -3.29 -10.80
C SER A 512 19.26 -2.52 -11.94
N THR A 513 18.49 -1.89 -12.82
CA THR A 513 18.98 -1.03 -13.88
C THR A 513 18.36 0.35 -13.73
N LEU A 514 19.18 1.36 -13.45
CA LEU A 514 18.74 2.75 -13.23
C LEU A 514 19.47 3.67 -14.20
N LYS A 515 18.79 4.25 -15.20
CA LYS A 515 19.52 5.02 -16.24
C LYS A 515 20.24 6.25 -15.68
N THR A 516 19.53 7.17 -15.02
CA THR A 516 20.14 8.33 -14.35
C THR A 516 19.63 8.39 -12.91
N VAL A 517 20.51 8.49 -11.92
CA VAL A 517 20.13 8.53 -10.50
C VAL A 517 20.55 9.83 -9.83
N PHE A 518 19.60 10.47 -9.16
CA PHE A 518 19.77 11.69 -8.38
C PHE A 518 19.61 11.39 -6.88
N TRP A 519 20.70 11.53 -6.12
CA TRP A 519 20.76 11.32 -4.66
C TRP A 519 20.89 12.65 -3.87
N GLY A 520 20.77 13.79 -4.56
CA GLY A 520 21.26 15.11 -4.15
C GLY A 520 20.31 16.00 -3.35
N GLU A 521 20.64 17.29 -3.29
CA GLU A 521 20.08 18.28 -2.37
C GLU A 521 18.54 18.42 -2.42
N PRO A 522 17.83 18.25 -1.28
CA PRO A 522 18.37 17.92 0.05
C PRO A 522 18.95 16.50 0.11
N ASN A 523 20.12 16.27 0.71
CA ASN A 523 20.76 14.95 0.63
C ASN A 523 19.88 13.79 1.15
N VAL A 524 19.98 12.65 0.48
CA VAL A 524 19.39 11.37 0.95
C VAL A 524 19.99 11.00 2.30
N GLN A 525 19.16 10.46 3.19
CA GLN A 525 19.56 9.99 4.51
C GLN A 525 19.50 8.47 4.56
N PHE A 526 20.60 7.83 4.96
CA PHE A 526 20.67 6.39 5.17
C PHE A 526 21.00 6.10 6.63
N SER A 527 20.14 5.35 7.31
CA SER A 527 20.35 4.93 8.70
C SER A 527 21.06 3.59 8.81
N LYS A 528 21.07 2.77 7.75
CA LYS A 528 21.74 1.45 7.68
C LYS A 528 22.40 1.19 6.32
N ASN A 529 22.50 -0.07 5.89
CA ASN A 529 23.30 -0.45 4.73
C ASN A 529 22.55 -0.30 3.41
N ILE A 530 23.32 -0.17 2.34
CA ILE A 530 22.85 -0.11 0.96
C ILE A 530 23.52 -1.24 0.18
N ASP A 531 22.73 -2.07 -0.48
CA ASP A 531 23.22 -3.12 -1.36
C ASP A 531 23.05 -2.72 -2.83
N LEU A 532 24.17 -2.53 -3.54
CA LEU A 532 24.18 -2.17 -4.96
C LEU A 532 24.72 -3.29 -5.86
N ARG A 533 24.83 -4.53 -5.37
CA ARG A 533 25.43 -5.63 -6.14
C ARG A 533 24.64 -5.91 -7.42
N GLY A 534 25.31 -5.84 -8.57
CA GLY A 534 24.65 -6.04 -9.86
C GLY A 534 23.77 -4.86 -10.31
N CYS A 535 23.62 -3.80 -9.50
CA CYS A 535 22.97 -2.56 -9.90
C CYS A 535 23.77 -1.90 -11.03
N ILE A 536 23.11 -1.46 -12.10
CA ILE A 536 23.74 -0.78 -13.25
C ILE A 536 23.13 0.61 -13.43
N TYR A 537 23.97 1.63 -13.66
CA TYR A 537 23.54 3.00 -13.96
C TYR A 537 24.47 3.76 -14.92
N ASP A 538 23.91 4.62 -15.77
CA ASP A 538 24.69 5.42 -16.72
C ASP A 538 25.23 6.70 -16.08
N ARG A 539 24.40 7.38 -15.28
CA ARG A 539 24.71 8.69 -14.68
C ARG A 539 24.38 8.73 -13.19
N PHE A 540 25.28 9.36 -12.43
CA PHE A 540 25.21 9.54 -10.99
C PHE A 540 25.30 11.03 -10.63
N GLN A 541 24.29 11.57 -9.93
CA GLN A 541 24.23 12.98 -9.54
C GLN A 541 23.74 13.18 -8.09
N PRO A 542 24.19 14.24 -7.41
CA PRO A 542 25.36 15.05 -7.73
C PRO A 542 26.61 14.23 -7.44
N ILE A 543 27.66 14.46 -8.24
CA ILE A 543 28.93 13.75 -8.09
C ILE A 543 29.46 13.86 -6.65
N SER A 544 29.24 14.95 -5.93
CA SER A 544 29.69 15.17 -4.54
C SER A 544 29.20 14.11 -3.54
N PHE A 545 28.06 13.46 -3.77
CA PHE A 545 27.43 12.54 -2.80
C PHE A 545 28.12 11.16 -2.71
N TRP A 546 29.02 10.82 -3.65
CA TRP A 546 29.56 9.47 -3.80
C TRP A 546 30.20 8.89 -2.54
N LYS A 547 30.85 9.72 -1.71
CA LYS A 547 31.50 9.25 -0.48
C LYS A 547 30.49 8.77 0.55
N GLN A 548 29.43 9.55 0.77
CA GLN A 548 28.38 9.23 1.73
C GLN A 548 27.64 7.96 1.33
N LEU A 549 27.37 7.79 0.03
CA LEU A 549 26.82 6.55 -0.52
C LEU A 549 27.74 5.35 -0.25
N MET A 550 29.04 5.47 -0.56
CA MET A 550 29.98 4.37 -0.42
C MET A 550 30.24 3.99 1.05
N GLU A 551 30.12 4.92 2.00
CA GLU A 551 30.23 4.63 3.44
C GLU A 551 29.17 3.63 3.92
N HIS A 552 27.95 3.70 3.40
CA HIS A 552 26.83 2.83 3.77
C HIS A 552 26.75 1.55 2.94
N LEU A 553 27.63 1.35 1.95
CA LEU A 553 27.59 0.18 1.08
C LEU A 553 27.90 -1.13 1.84
N GLY A 554 27.00 -2.10 1.79
CA GLY A 554 27.15 -3.44 2.35
C GLY A 554 26.11 -4.45 1.82
N PRO A 555 26.47 -5.73 1.60
CA PRO A 555 27.78 -6.35 1.82
C PRO A 555 28.83 -5.91 0.79
N TYR A 556 30.12 -6.18 1.09
CA TYR A 556 31.22 -5.80 0.19
C TYR A 556 31.17 -6.58 -1.13
N ASP A 557 31.30 -5.84 -2.24
CA ASP A 557 31.45 -6.36 -3.59
C ASP A 557 32.32 -5.40 -4.42
N GLN A 558 33.06 -5.92 -5.40
CA GLN A 558 33.95 -5.12 -6.25
C GLN A 558 33.19 -4.32 -7.32
N GLN A 559 32.03 -4.81 -7.77
CA GLN A 559 31.29 -4.27 -8.91
C GLN A 559 30.80 -2.82 -8.67
N PRO A 560 30.19 -2.45 -7.52
CA PRO A 560 29.71 -1.08 -7.32
C PRO A 560 30.83 -0.02 -7.37
N PHE A 561 32.02 -0.35 -6.85
CA PHE A 561 33.19 0.53 -6.91
C PHE A 561 33.74 0.67 -8.32
N THR A 562 33.81 -0.45 -9.05
CA THR A 562 34.37 -0.49 -10.41
C THR A 562 33.49 0.31 -11.38
N GLN A 563 32.17 0.16 -11.27
CA GLN A 563 31.23 0.96 -12.05
C GLN A 563 31.36 2.45 -11.75
N LEU A 564 31.37 2.86 -10.47
CA LEU A 564 31.51 4.28 -10.13
C LEU A 564 32.84 4.87 -10.63
N GLU A 565 33.94 4.09 -10.53
CA GLU A 565 35.24 4.47 -11.09
C GLU A 565 35.13 4.74 -12.60
N GLU A 566 34.51 3.82 -13.36
CA GLU A 566 34.29 3.98 -14.80
C GLU A 566 33.41 5.20 -15.11
N THR A 567 32.32 5.41 -14.37
CA THR A 567 31.44 6.58 -14.53
C THR A 567 32.25 7.89 -14.37
N PHE A 568 33.13 7.97 -13.37
CA PHE A 568 33.99 9.13 -13.17
C PHE A 568 35.06 9.28 -14.25
N ARG A 569 35.63 8.19 -14.75
CA ARG A 569 36.58 8.23 -15.88
C ARG A 569 35.91 8.73 -17.15
N ARG A 570 34.72 8.21 -17.48
CA ARG A 570 33.90 8.66 -18.63
C ARG A 570 33.52 10.14 -18.50
N ALA A 571 33.27 10.63 -17.28
CA ALA A 571 32.99 12.04 -17.00
C ALA A 571 34.25 12.95 -16.95
N GLY A 572 35.45 12.44 -17.27
CA GLY A 572 36.71 13.19 -17.24
C GLY A 572 37.22 13.53 -15.82
N LYS A 573 36.65 12.94 -14.77
CA LYS A 573 36.99 13.21 -13.36
C LYS A 573 38.04 12.22 -12.84
N VAL A 574 39.22 12.20 -13.47
CA VAL A 574 40.30 11.23 -13.20
C VAL A 574 40.69 11.18 -11.71
N ARG A 575 40.75 12.33 -11.03
CA ARG A 575 41.08 12.39 -9.59
C ARG A 575 40.07 11.63 -8.73
N LEU A 576 38.76 11.80 -9.00
CA LEU A 576 37.70 11.13 -8.25
C LEU A 576 37.68 9.63 -8.56
N ALA A 577 37.91 9.24 -9.82
CA ALA A 577 38.05 7.83 -10.18
C ALA A 577 39.18 7.15 -9.39
N ASN A 578 40.33 7.82 -9.27
CA ASN A 578 41.44 7.31 -8.46
C ASN A 578 41.06 7.23 -6.97
N ASP A 579 40.35 8.21 -6.42
CA ASP A 579 39.86 8.17 -5.03
C ASP A 579 38.93 6.96 -4.78
N VAL A 580 38.03 6.64 -5.72
CA VAL A 580 37.16 5.44 -5.66
C VAL A 580 38.00 4.17 -5.74
N TYR A 581 38.96 4.10 -6.66
CA TYR A 581 39.90 2.97 -6.77
C TYR A 581 40.64 2.71 -5.44
N TYR A 582 41.12 3.78 -4.78
CA TYR A 582 41.79 3.66 -3.49
C TYR A 582 40.84 3.15 -2.41
N MET A 583 39.63 3.68 -2.34
CA MET A 583 38.63 3.23 -1.38
C MET A 583 38.31 1.73 -1.56
N ARG A 584 38.16 1.28 -2.81
CA ARG A 584 37.98 -0.13 -3.16
C ARG A 584 39.13 -0.98 -2.64
N LYS A 585 40.38 -0.61 -2.95
CA LYS A 585 41.57 -1.35 -2.50
C LYS A 585 41.67 -1.39 -0.97
N CYS A 586 41.42 -0.27 -0.29
CA CYS A 586 41.39 -0.24 1.17
C CYS A 586 40.36 -1.21 1.77
N ARG A 587 39.16 -1.30 1.19
CA ARG A 587 38.13 -2.28 1.60
C ARG A 587 38.54 -3.72 1.29
N GLU A 588 39.08 -4.01 0.11
CA GLU A 588 39.63 -5.33 -0.27
C GLU A 588 40.68 -5.79 0.75
N TYR A 589 41.64 -4.93 1.10
CA TYR A 589 42.66 -5.25 2.10
C TYR A 589 42.04 -5.52 3.48
N THR A 590 41.06 -4.72 3.89
CA THR A 590 40.41 -4.87 5.19
C THR A 590 39.62 -6.19 5.29
N GLU A 591 38.88 -6.56 4.25
CA GLU A 591 38.16 -7.86 4.21
C GLU A 591 39.13 -9.04 4.09
N ASN A 592 40.18 -8.94 3.26
CA ASN A 592 41.20 -9.98 3.15
C ASN A 592 41.98 -10.19 4.45
N ILE A 593 42.27 -9.13 5.20
CA ILE A 593 42.86 -9.21 6.54
C ILE A 593 41.88 -9.85 7.51
N ALA A 594 40.60 -9.47 7.48
CA ALA A 594 39.57 -10.08 8.34
C ALA A 594 39.42 -11.59 8.08
N ILE A 595 39.45 -12.02 6.82
CA ILE A 595 39.44 -13.44 6.43
C ILE A 595 40.70 -14.15 6.94
N ARG A 596 41.89 -13.56 6.77
CA ARG A 596 43.15 -14.14 7.29
C ARG A 596 43.18 -14.20 8.82
N MET A 597 42.55 -13.26 9.51
CA MET A 597 42.53 -13.18 10.96
C MET A 597 41.43 -14.03 11.61
N TYR A 598 40.46 -14.52 10.85
CA TYR A 598 39.39 -15.37 11.36
C TYR A 598 39.95 -16.70 11.89
N LEU A 599 39.46 -17.14 13.04
CA LEU A 599 39.81 -18.42 13.64
C LEU A 599 38.62 -19.39 13.56
N PHE A 600 37.53 -19.08 14.25
CA PHE A 600 36.33 -19.91 14.31
C PHE A 600 35.11 -19.09 14.77
N SER A 601 33.91 -19.60 14.54
CA SER A 601 32.65 -19.07 15.05
C SER A 601 32.45 -19.55 16.49
N TRP A 602 32.28 -18.62 17.43
CA TRP A 602 31.97 -18.96 18.81
C TRP A 602 30.68 -19.76 18.89
N ASP A 603 29.65 -19.40 18.14
CA ASP A 603 28.33 -20.01 18.22
C ASP A 603 28.28 -21.43 17.61
N CYS A 604 29.27 -21.80 16.81
CA CYS A 604 29.36 -23.12 16.16
C CYS A 604 30.35 -24.06 16.87
N VAL A 605 30.76 -23.73 18.11
CA VAL A 605 31.59 -24.57 18.97
C VAL A 605 30.90 -24.76 20.34
N PRO A 606 30.73 -26.00 20.84
CA PRO A 606 31.09 -27.27 20.19
C PRO A 606 30.20 -27.56 18.96
N GLY A 607 30.77 -28.13 17.89
CA GLY A 607 30.07 -28.45 16.64
C GLY A 607 30.92 -28.25 15.38
N ASP A 608 30.32 -27.64 14.34
CA ASP A 608 30.89 -27.50 12.99
C ASP A 608 32.28 -26.86 12.92
N ASP A 609 32.63 -26.03 13.92
CA ASP A 609 33.90 -25.30 13.95
C ASP A 609 34.93 -25.90 14.94
N ASP A 610 34.67 -27.09 15.49
CA ASP A 610 35.57 -27.79 16.41
C ASP A 610 36.96 -28.03 15.79
N GLU A 611 37.02 -28.47 14.54
CA GLU A 611 38.29 -28.68 13.83
C GLU A 611 39.07 -27.38 13.66
N LYS A 612 38.39 -26.25 13.43
CA LYS A 612 39.04 -24.94 13.30
C LYS A 612 39.61 -24.47 14.64
N LEU A 613 38.87 -24.67 15.74
CA LEU A 613 39.36 -24.41 17.08
C LEU A 613 40.57 -25.30 17.41
N ARG A 614 40.50 -26.61 17.16
CA ARG A 614 41.62 -27.55 17.39
C ARG A 614 42.84 -27.17 16.56
N LYS A 615 42.64 -26.83 15.28
CA LYS A 615 43.71 -26.36 14.40
C LYS A 615 44.36 -25.09 14.91
N PHE A 616 43.58 -24.12 15.40
CA PHE A 616 44.12 -22.93 16.05
C PHE A 616 44.94 -23.27 17.31
N LEU A 617 44.42 -24.12 18.21
CA LEU A 617 45.12 -24.53 19.42
C LEU A 617 46.42 -25.29 19.11
N LYS A 618 46.41 -26.16 18.10
CA LYS A 618 47.58 -26.93 17.66
C LYS A 618 48.59 -26.06 16.89
N ASP A 619 48.18 -25.48 15.77
CA ASP A 619 49.10 -24.87 14.81
C ASP A 619 49.59 -23.49 15.28
N ASP A 620 48.70 -22.69 15.89
CA ASP A 620 49.03 -21.32 16.30
C ASP A 620 49.53 -21.24 17.75
N LEU A 621 49.10 -22.13 18.65
CA LEU A 621 49.46 -22.10 20.08
C LEU A 621 50.33 -23.27 20.57
N ASP A 622 50.62 -24.24 19.70
CA ASP A 622 51.44 -25.42 19.97
C ASP A 622 50.89 -26.33 21.08
N ILE A 623 49.56 -26.49 21.11
CA ILE A 623 48.84 -27.25 22.12
C ILE A 623 48.37 -28.58 21.50
N GLY A 624 49.33 -29.42 21.12
CA GLY A 624 49.07 -30.65 20.35
C GLY A 624 48.19 -31.70 21.03
N TRP A 625 48.01 -31.65 22.36
CA TRP A 625 47.11 -32.58 23.06
C TRP A 625 45.63 -32.34 22.77
N THR A 626 45.29 -31.19 22.18
CA THR A 626 43.91 -30.77 21.91
C THR A 626 43.26 -31.43 20.69
N GLU A 627 43.99 -32.24 19.90
CA GLU A 627 43.45 -32.91 18.71
C GLU A 627 42.24 -33.81 19.03
N ASN A 628 42.26 -34.50 20.18
CA ASN A 628 41.19 -35.39 20.65
C ASN A 628 40.64 -34.98 22.02
N ALA A 629 40.79 -33.70 22.41
CA ALA A 629 40.26 -33.21 23.68
C ALA A 629 38.74 -33.06 23.64
N GLU A 630 38.06 -33.28 24.76
CA GLU A 630 36.63 -33.00 24.87
C GLU A 630 36.41 -31.49 24.92
N ILE A 631 35.48 -30.98 24.09
CA ILE A 631 35.11 -29.57 24.03
C ILE A 631 33.70 -29.44 24.58
N ARG A 632 33.54 -28.64 25.64
CA ARG A 632 32.24 -28.32 26.23
C ARG A 632 32.07 -26.82 26.37
N LYS A 633 30.83 -26.36 26.26
CA LYS A 633 30.46 -24.97 26.51
C LYS A 633 29.60 -24.91 27.77
N SER A 634 29.82 -23.91 28.60
CA SER A 634 29.04 -23.69 29.82
C SER A 634 27.58 -23.38 29.50
N ASN A 635 26.67 -23.65 30.44
CA ASN A 635 25.23 -23.42 30.28
C ASN A 635 24.87 -21.95 30.02
N ASP A 636 25.70 -21.00 30.47
CA ASP A 636 25.54 -19.57 30.20
C ASP A 636 26.13 -19.13 28.84
N GLY A 637 26.76 -20.05 28.10
CA GLY A 637 27.36 -19.84 26.79
C GLY A 637 28.64 -19.01 26.78
N LYS A 638 29.16 -18.61 27.95
CA LYS A 638 30.29 -17.66 28.07
C LYS A 638 31.65 -18.32 28.20
N THR A 639 31.72 -19.59 28.57
CA THR A 639 32.98 -20.30 28.80
C THR A 639 33.03 -21.56 27.94
N LEU A 640 34.18 -21.79 27.31
CA LEU A 640 34.44 -22.94 26.48
C LEU A 640 35.62 -23.70 27.07
N SER A 641 35.35 -24.88 27.63
CA SER A 641 36.32 -25.74 28.29
C SER A 641 36.80 -26.84 27.33
N ILE A 642 38.11 -26.94 27.16
CA ILE A 642 38.79 -27.97 26.39
C ILE A 642 39.60 -28.82 27.37
N SER A 643 39.29 -30.10 27.50
CA SER A 643 39.94 -30.97 28.48
C SER A 643 40.35 -32.32 27.91
N LYS A 644 41.52 -32.80 28.30
CA LYS A 644 42.00 -34.17 28.04
C LYS A 644 42.91 -34.59 29.19
N ASP A 645 42.59 -35.70 29.85
CA ASP A 645 43.27 -36.18 31.05
C ASP A 645 43.34 -35.08 32.14
N GLU A 646 44.52 -34.80 32.69
CA GLU A 646 44.75 -33.74 33.68
C GLU A 646 44.91 -32.32 33.07
N LYS A 647 44.93 -32.19 31.73
CA LYS A 647 45.15 -30.91 31.05
C LYS A 647 43.83 -30.22 30.72
N ARG A 648 43.75 -28.91 31.01
CA ARG A 648 42.55 -28.09 30.79
C ARG A 648 42.90 -26.75 30.15
N SER A 649 42.05 -26.27 29.27
CA SER A 649 42.12 -24.92 28.71
C SER A 649 40.72 -24.33 28.65
N GLU A 650 40.59 -23.06 28.98
CA GLU A 650 39.31 -22.37 29.04
C GLU A 650 39.37 -21.09 28.21
N ILE A 651 38.42 -20.93 27.30
CA ILE A 651 38.18 -19.66 26.61
C ILE A 651 36.99 -19.00 27.27
N ILE A 652 37.18 -17.79 27.79
CA ILE A 652 36.16 -16.98 28.45
C ILE A 652 35.81 -15.81 27.54
N LEU A 653 34.53 -15.71 27.16
CA LEU A 653 33.99 -14.66 26.30
C LEU A 653 33.53 -13.46 27.14
N ASP A 654 34.09 -12.28 26.85
CA ASP A 654 33.56 -11.00 27.30
C ASP A 654 32.88 -10.29 26.12
N ALA A 655 31.59 -10.55 25.97
CA ALA A 655 30.77 -10.01 24.89
C ALA A 655 30.64 -8.48 24.97
N ILE A 656 30.68 -7.89 26.17
CA ILE A 656 30.54 -6.45 26.39
C ILE A 656 31.80 -5.73 25.90
N LYS A 657 32.98 -6.25 26.25
CA LYS A 657 34.28 -5.68 25.82
C LYS A 657 34.72 -6.14 24.42
N LYS A 658 33.91 -6.94 23.72
CA LYS A 658 34.21 -7.54 22.41
C LYS A 658 35.55 -8.29 22.38
N LYS A 659 35.88 -8.99 23.48
CA LYS A 659 37.14 -9.72 23.66
C LYS A 659 36.88 -11.12 24.19
N ALA A 660 37.78 -12.05 23.87
CA ALA A 660 37.81 -13.37 24.50
C ALA A 660 39.20 -13.60 25.11
N THR A 661 39.25 -14.28 26.25
CA THR A 661 40.48 -14.60 26.95
C THR A 661 40.63 -16.10 27.01
N LEU A 662 41.69 -16.64 26.39
CA LEU A 662 42.05 -18.06 26.47
C LEU A 662 43.08 -18.24 27.58
N LYS A 663 42.77 -19.06 28.58
CA LYS A 663 43.68 -19.48 29.64
C LYS A 663 44.01 -20.95 29.46
N ILE A 664 45.30 -21.28 29.53
CA ILE A 664 45.80 -22.65 29.40
C ILE A 664 46.34 -23.10 30.76
N SER A 665 46.19 -24.38 31.09
CA SER A 665 46.67 -24.97 32.35
C SER A 665 48.17 -24.79 32.62
N ASP A 666 48.98 -24.46 31.62
CA ASP A 666 50.41 -24.16 31.77
C ASP A 666 50.69 -22.70 32.20
N GLY A 667 49.65 -21.93 32.51
CA GLY A 667 49.73 -20.54 32.97
C GLY A 667 49.72 -19.49 31.86
N ARG A 668 49.72 -19.88 30.58
CA ARG A 668 49.64 -18.93 29.46
C ARG A 668 48.22 -18.36 29.31
N THR A 669 48.14 -17.04 29.06
CA THR A 669 46.89 -16.33 28.77
C THR A 669 47.00 -15.59 27.44
N PHE A 670 46.02 -15.78 26.56
CA PHE A 670 45.94 -15.15 25.24
C PHE A 670 44.68 -14.31 25.11
N TYR A 671 44.79 -13.17 24.43
CA TYR A 671 43.67 -12.27 24.16
C TYR A 671 43.27 -12.34 22.68
N LEU A 672 41.98 -12.56 22.45
CA LEU A 672 41.36 -12.73 21.14
C LEU A 672 40.28 -11.66 20.91
N ASN A 673 40.05 -11.30 19.65
CA ASN A 673 39.03 -10.31 19.28
C ASN A 673 37.72 -11.01 18.91
N VAL A 674 36.59 -10.40 19.29
CA VAL A 674 35.25 -10.93 19.01
C VAL A 674 34.50 -9.95 18.11
N LYS A 675 33.90 -10.44 17.02
CA LYS A 675 33.01 -9.63 16.16
C LYS A 675 31.74 -10.41 15.82
N LYS A 676 30.59 -9.73 15.80
CA LYS A 676 29.32 -10.28 15.33
C LYS A 676 29.20 -10.06 13.82
N LYS A 677 29.09 -11.13 13.02
CA LYS A 677 28.79 -11.07 11.57
C LYS A 677 27.62 -12.02 11.29
N GLN A 678 26.61 -11.56 10.54
CA GLN A 678 25.41 -12.34 10.17
C GLN A 678 24.73 -13.03 11.37
N GLY A 679 24.52 -12.30 12.47
CA GLY A 679 23.87 -12.84 13.67
C GLY A 679 24.76 -13.70 14.58
N LYS A 680 25.89 -14.22 14.09
CA LYS A 680 26.81 -15.09 14.84
C LYS A 680 28.04 -14.36 15.39
N LEU A 681 28.52 -14.77 16.56
CA LEU A 681 29.78 -14.33 17.18
C LEU A 681 30.96 -15.09 16.58
N ASN A 682 31.96 -14.36 16.10
CA ASN A 682 33.14 -14.90 15.45
C ASN A 682 34.41 -14.44 16.17
N ILE A 683 35.34 -15.36 16.37
CA ILE A 683 36.62 -15.15 17.06
C ILE A 683 37.72 -14.93 16.02
N TYR A 684 38.52 -13.88 16.23
CA TYR A 684 39.62 -13.48 15.37
C TYR A 684 40.91 -13.42 16.19
N ARG A 685 42.02 -13.85 15.57
CA ARG A 685 43.36 -13.68 16.12
C ARG A 685 43.70 -12.20 16.23
N THR A 686 44.55 -11.82 17.17
CA THR A 686 45.13 -10.47 17.24
C THR A 686 46.33 -10.36 16.30
N TRP A 687 46.58 -9.17 15.74
CA TRP A 687 47.64 -8.96 14.74
C TRP A 687 49.03 -9.34 15.27
N GLY A 688 49.29 -9.09 16.56
CA GLY A 688 50.52 -9.53 17.24
C GLY A 688 50.68 -11.05 17.33
N ALA A 689 49.60 -11.81 17.50
CA ALA A 689 49.65 -13.28 17.53
C ALA A 689 49.90 -13.90 16.15
N TRP A 690 49.34 -13.30 15.09
CA TRP A 690 49.61 -13.70 13.71
C TRP A 690 51.07 -13.47 13.31
N LEU A 691 51.64 -12.30 13.65
CA LEU A 691 53.03 -11.98 13.38
C LEU A 691 53.98 -12.93 14.14
N HIS A 692 53.64 -13.28 15.38
CA HIS A 692 54.41 -14.23 16.20
C HIS A 692 54.44 -15.65 15.59
N SER A 693 53.34 -16.09 14.97
CA SER A 693 53.24 -17.36 14.22
C SER A 693 54.00 -17.29 12.88
N ALA A 694 53.84 -16.20 12.11
CA ALA A 694 54.50 -16.01 10.82
C ALA A 694 56.04 -15.89 10.94
N LEU A 695 56.54 -15.20 11.97
CA LEU A 695 57.97 -15.05 12.26
C LEU A 695 58.63 -16.33 12.78
N ARG A 696 57.87 -17.40 13.04
CA ARG A 696 58.39 -18.71 13.46
C ARG A 696 59.07 -19.47 12.32
N LYS A 697 58.79 -19.12 11.06
CA LYS A 697 59.39 -19.75 9.87
C LYS A 697 60.83 -19.31 9.56
N HIS A 698 61.35 -18.29 10.25
CA HIS A 698 62.70 -17.77 10.01
C HIS A 698 63.52 -17.84 11.32
N GLY A 699 64.72 -18.42 11.24
CA GLY A 699 65.57 -18.87 12.37
C GLY A 699 66.06 -17.78 13.34
N ALA A 700 67.37 -17.72 13.61
CA ALA A 700 67.97 -16.92 14.69
C ALA A 700 67.56 -15.43 14.70
N TRP A 701 67.27 -14.86 13.52
CA TRP A 701 66.75 -13.49 13.35
C TRP A 701 65.39 -13.26 14.02
N GLY A 702 64.51 -14.27 14.02
CA GLY A 702 63.21 -14.19 14.68
C GLY A 702 63.29 -14.15 16.20
N ALA A 703 64.38 -14.64 16.81
CA ALA A 703 64.55 -14.66 18.27
C ALA A 703 64.84 -13.28 18.85
N TRP A 704 65.60 -12.45 18.14
CA TRP A 704 65.94 -11.10 18.56
C TRP A 704 64.72 -10.16 18.44
N LEU A 705 63.98 -10.22 17.33
CA LEU A 705 62.76 -9.42 17.11
C LEU A 705 61.67 -9.70 18.15
N ARG A 706 61.57 -10.95 18.62
CA ARG A 706 60.63 -11.39 19.68
C ARG A 706 60.89 -10.71 21.04
N SER A 707 62.14 -10.38 21.35
CA SER A 707 62.50 -9.68 22.60
C SER A 707 62.17 -8.19 22.52
N ALA A 708 62.46 -7.56 21.38
CA ALA A 708 62.22 -6.12 21.15
C ALA A 708 60.73 -5.74 21.13
N LEU A 709 59.86 -6.60 20.59
CA LEU A 709 58.42 -6.35 20.48
C LEU A 709 57.66 -6.46 21.82
N ARG A 710 58.28 -7.00 22.87
CA ARG A 710 57.59 -7.42 24.11
C ARG A 710 57.24 -6.28 25.08
N LYS A 711 57.78 -5.06 24.92
CA LYS A 711 57.48 -3.92 25.83
C LYS A 711 56.78 -2.71 25.20
N HIS A 712 56.99 -2.40 23.91
CA HIS A 712 56.34 -1.26 23.24
C HIS A 712 55.90 -1.53 21.79
N GLY A 713 55.82 -2.81 21.38
CA GLY A 713 55.69 -3.22 19.98
C GLY A 713 54.45 -2.67 19.26
N ALA A 714 53.27 -2.67 19.91
CA ALA A 714 52.01 -2.31 19.24
C ALA A 714 51.97 -0.84 18.77
N TRP A 715 52.42 0.11 19.59
CA TRP A 715 52.41 1.54 19.24
C TRP A 715 53.46 1.88 18.17
N LEU A 716 54.66 1.30 18.28
CA LEU A 716 55.71 1.45 17.28
C LEU A 716 55.26 0.89 15.93
N PHE A 717 54.55 -0.24 15.93
CA PHE A 717 54.05 -0.88 14.71
C PHE A 717 52.85 -0.16 14.08
N ASP A 718 51.92 0.38 14.87
CA ASP A 718 50.83 1.20 14.33
C ASP A 718 51.38 2.48 13.67
N ARG A 719 52.44 3.07 14.25
CA ARG A 719 53.17 4.19 13.64
C ARG A 719 53.92 3.76 12.39
N PHE A 720 54.58 2.59 12.39
CA PHE A 720 55.32 2.04 11.25
C PHE A 720 54.40 1.63 10.09
N HIS A 721 53.22 1.10 10.40
CA HIS A 721 52.17 0.75 9.43
C HIS A 721 51.50 2.02 8.86
N TRP A 722 51.21 3.02 9.70
CA TRP A 722 50.78 4.35 9.26
C TRP A 722 51.84 5.05 8.39
N MET A 723 53.12 4.81 8.66
CA MET A 723 54.25 5.29 7.85
C MET A 723 54.30 4.57 6.49
N LEU A 724 54.25 3.23 6.44
CA LEU A 724 54.43 2.43 5.20
C LEU A 724 53.22 2.38 4.26
N THR A 725 52.01 2.62 4.76
CA THR A 725 50.81 2.61 3.92
C THR A 725 50.58 3.98 3.27
N GLY A 726 50.60 4.02 1.93
CA GLY A 726 50.28 5.21 1.12
C GLY A 726 51.47 5.96 0.52
N TYR A 727 52.65 5.34 0.43
CA TYR A 727 53.86 5.98 -0.08
C TYR A 727 53.80 6.43 -1.55
N GLY A 728 53.02 5.77 -2.40
CA GLY A 728 52.86 6.16 -3.82
C GLY A 728 51.98 7.41 -4.07
N VAL A 729 51.49 8.11 -3.03
CA VAL A 729 50.54 9.22 -3.19
C VAL A 729 50.87 10.47 -2.33
N ARG A 730 51.58 10.33 -1.19
CA ARG A 730 51.93 11.45 -0.29
C ARG A 730 53.39 11.38 0.16
N TYR A 731 54.30 11.81 -0.71
CA TYR A 731 55.76 11.74 -0.56
C TYR A 731 56.30 12.34 0.75
N TYR A 732 55.66 13.38 1.30
CA TYR A 732 56.08 14.06 2.53
C TYR A 732 56.01 13.17 3.78
N ARG A 733 55.25 12.06 3.76
CA ARG A 733 55.21 11.11 4.89
C ARG A 733 56.51 10.33 5.07
N LEU A 734 57.32 10.16 4.01
CA LEU A 734 58.62 9.47 4.07
C LEU A 734 59.65 10.38 4.74
N LEU A 735 59.55 11.70 4.48
CA LEU A 735 60.41 12.72 5.09
C LEU A 735 60.25 12.78 6.63
N PHE A 736 59.05 12.59 7.16
CA PHE A 736 58.81 12.52 8.61
C PHE A 736 59.50 11.35 9.31
N THR A 737 59.96 10.34 8.58
CA THR A 737 60.69 9.19 9.12
C THR A 737 62.20 9.32 8.87
N ILE A 738 62.60 9.78 7.70
CA ILE A 738 64.02 9.95 7.34
C ILE A 738 64.67 11.08 8.15
N VAL A 739 63.99 12.23 8.30
CA VAL A 739 64.56 13.40 8.97
C VAL A 739 64.92 13.11 10.44
N PRO A 740 64.05 12.51 11.28
CA PRO A 740 64.43 12.16 12.65
C PRO A 740 65.57 11.13 12.73
N ILE A 741 65.63 10.16 11.82
CA ILE A 741 66.71 9.15 11.79
C ILE A 741 68.05 9.84 11.52
N LEU A 742 68.09 10.77 10.56
CA LEU A 742 69.29 11.54 10.25
C LEU A 742 69.69 12.47 11.40
N ILE A 743 68.73 13.10 12.09
CA ILE A 743 68.98 13.94 13.27
C ILE A 743 69.55 13.09 14.42
N ILE A 744 68.98 11.92 14.69
CA ILE A 744 69.48 11.00 15.73
C ILE A 744 70.89 10.51 15.38
N GLY A 745 71.14 10.17 14.12
CA GLY A 745 72.49 9.83 13.67
C GLY A 745 73.47 10.99 13.84
N THR A 746 73.05 12.22 13.54
CA THR A 746 73.86 13.43 13.73
C THR A 746 74.20 13.64 15.21
N ILE A 747 73.23 13.50 16.11
CA ILE A 747 73.44 13.60 17.56
C ILE A 747 74.46 12.56 18.04
N ILE A 748 74.36 11.33 17.54
CA ILE A 748 75.22 10.23 17.95
C ILE A 748 76.64 10.42 17.42
N PHE A 749 76.82 10.81 16.16
CA PHE A 749 78.15 11.08 15.58
C PHE A 749 78.80 12.38 16.10
N HIS A 750 78.04 13.25 16.77
CA HIS A 750 78.56 14.42 17.48
C HIS A 750 79.23 14.07 18.82
N LEU A 751 79.01 12.87 19.38
CA LEU A 751 79.60 12.47 20.66
C LEU A 751 81.13 12.34 20.57
N GLU A 752 81.83 12.70 21.66
CA GLU A 752 83.29 12.56 21.76
C GLU A 752 83.72 11.11 21.51
N GLY A 753 84.67 10.93 20.59
CA GLY A 753 85.19 9.61 20.21
C GLY A 753 84.26 8.79 19.31
N ALA A 754 83.19 9.36 18.74
CA ALA A 754 82.30 8.65 17.84
C ALA A 754 82.95 8.20 16.52
N VAL A 755 84.02 8.86 16.09
CA VAL A 755 84.65 8.69 14.77
C VAL A 755 86.18 8.82 14.91
N THR A 756 86.93 8.10 14.08
CA THR A 756 88.41 8.14 14.04
C THR A 756 88.91 8.73 12.72
N LEU A 757 89.94 9.57 12.79
CA LEU A 757 90.67 10.08 11.63
C LEU A 757 91.76 9.08 11.22
N ASP A 758 91.75 8.62 9.97
CA ASP A 758 92.86 7.83 9.43
C ASP A 758 94.04 8.76 9.09
N ILE A 759 94.93 8.99 10.08
CA ILE A 759 96.20 9.70 9.86
C ILE A 759 97.33 8.66 9.90
N GLN A 760 98.08 8.59 8.80
CA GLN A 760 99.29 7.79 8.63
C GLN A 760 100.24 7.88 9.86
N PRO A 761 100.93 6.78 10.21
CA PRO A 761 101.26 6.49 11.60
C PRO A 761 102.58 7.11 12.05
N HIS A 762 102.66 8.42 12.32
CA HIS A 762 103.76 9.00 13.12
C HIS A 762 103.34 10.26 13.88
N SER A 763 102.76 10.11 15.07
CA SER A 763 103.00 10.94 16.28
C SER A 763 101.90 10.68 17.32
N MET A 764 102.31 10.46 18.57
CA MET A 764 101.41 10.22 19.70
C MET A 764 100.70 11.52 20.11
N MET A 765 99.38 11.58 19.90
CA MET A 765 98.34 12.10 20.82
C MET A 765 97.00 12.12 20.06
N SER A 766 96.14 11.13 20.29
CA SER A 766 94.77 11.11 19.76
C SER A 766 93.90 12.12 20.51
N SER A 767 93.65 13.29 19.92
CA SER A 767 92.67 14.23 20.47
C SER A 767 91.25 13.69 20.22
N HIS A 768 90.54 13.38 21.31
CA HIS A 768 89.14 12.95 21.27
C HIS A 768 88.23 14.18 21.22
N ALA A 769 88.34 14.99 20.16
CA ALA A 769 87.47 16.14 19.99
C ALA A 769 86.11 15.71 19.42
N ALA A 770 85.02 16.25 19.96
CA ALA A 770 83.69 16.11 19.38
C ALA A 770 83.66 16.71 17.96
N LEU A 771 83.10 15.97 16.99
CA LEU A 771 82.90 16.46 15.63
C LEU A 771 81.93 17.64 15.62
N PRO A 772 82.16 18.72 14.86
CA PRO A 772 81.15 19.77 14.67
C PRO A 772 79.83 19.19 14.16
N TRP A 773 78.69 19.75 14.58
CA TRP A 773 77.35 19.29 14.18
C TRP A 773 77.18 19.18 12.65
N SER A 774 77.81 20.06 11.89
CA SER A 774 77.79 20.03 10.43
C SER A 774 78.48 18.78 9.86
N GLU A 775 79.62 18.37 10.42
CA GLU A 775 80.35 17.19 9.96
C GLU A 775 79.67 15.90 10.43
N ALA A 776 79.18 15.87 11.67
CA ALA A 776 78.38 14.76 12.19
C ALA A 776 77.10 14.51 11.36
N PHE A 777 76.50 15.57 10.80
CA PHE A 777 75.34 15.46 9.90
C PHE A 777 75.72 14.79 8.58
N TRP A 778 76.85 15.18 7.97
CA TRP A 778 77.32 14.56 6.73
C TRP A 778 77.73 13.10 6.93
N VAL A 779 78.37 12.75 8.06
CA VAL A 779 78.65 11.36 8.43
C VAL A 779 77.36 10.56 8.58
N SER A 780 76.35 11.11 9.27
CA SER A 780 75.01 10.49 9.41
C SER A 780 74.33 10.26 8.05
N LEU A 781 74.38 11.26 7.16
CA LEU A 781 73.75 11.20 5.84
C LEU A 781 74.47 10.22 4.90
N ASN A 782 75.80 10.25 4.83
CA ASN A 782 76.59 9.33 4.00
C ASN A 782 76.43 7.89 4.47
N THR A 783 76.42 7.66 5.79
CA THR A 783 76.16 6.33 6.35
C THR A 783 74.74 5.84 6.02
N PHE A 784 73.76 6.74 5.93
CA PHE A 784 72.37 6.40 5.58
C PHE A 784 72.14 6.21 4.07
N LEU A 785 72.99 6.73 3.18
CA LEU A 785 72.79 6.66 1.73
C LEU A 785 73.59 5.51 1.11
N PRO A 786 72.94 4.42 0.67
CA PRO A 786 73.63 3.18 0.33
C PRO A 786 74.45 3.18 -0.97
N VAL A 787 74.32 4.20 -1.84
CA VAL A 787 74.87 4.18 -3.23
C VAL A 787 75.41 5.55 -3.68
N VAL A 788 75.63 6.52 -2.79
CA VAL A 788 76.17 7.84 -3.18
C VAL A 788 77.33 8.22 -2.27
N GLU A 789 78.56 8.18 -2.79
CA GLU A 789 79.71 8.82 -2.16
C GLU A 789 79.59 10.33 -2.39
N ILE A 790 79.11 11.07 -1.37
CA ILE A 790 79.10 12.53 -1.40
C ILE A 790 80.50 12.98 -0.94
N PRO A 791 81.26 13.75 -1.75
CA PRO A 791 82.58 14.21 -1.38
C PRO A 791 82.45 15.32 -0.31
N SER A 792 82.44 14.92 0.96
CA SER A 792 82.64 15.83 2.09
C SER A 792 83.93 15.42 2.77
N GLY A 793 84.90 16.34 2.85
CA GLY A 793 86.27 16.07 3.27
C GLY A 793 86.39 15.35 4.62
N ALA A 794 87.37 14.44 4.66
CA ALA A 794 87.81 13.55 5.73
C ALA A 794 87.21 12.13 5.70
N ASP A 795 88.10 11.14 5.46
CA ASP A 795 87.87 9.70 5.61
C ASP A 795 87.64 9.38 7.10
N LEU A 796 86.39 9.52 7.51
CA LEU A 796 85.94 9.49 8.89
C LEU A 796 85.20 8.18 9.17
N GLU A 797 85.87 7.22 9.81
CA GLU A 797 85.27 5.92 10.13
C GLU A 797 84.66 5.88 11.55
N PRO A 798 83.47 5.28 11.74
CA PRO A 798 82.86 5.13 13.07
C PRO A 798 83.75 4.33 14.03
N SER A 799 83.91 4.80 15.26
CA SER A 799 84.81 4.15 16.22
C SER A 799 84.23 2.84 16.79
N SER A 800 85.10 1.97 17.32
CA SER A 800 84.66 0.76 18.02
C SER A 800 84.24 0.99 19.48
N LEU A 801 84.18 2.25 19.96
CA LEU A 801 83.78 2.60 21.32
C LEU A 801 82.28 2.40 21.54
N ILE A 802 81.87 2.26 22.80
CA ILE A 802 80.48 2.06 23.19
C ILE A 802 79.77 3.41 23.34
N ILE A 803 78.60 3.55 22.75
CA ILE A 803 77.71 4.69 22.93
C ILE A 803 77.17 4.66 24.37
N PRO A 804 77.48 5.65 25.22
CA PRO A 804 77.15 5.60 26.65
C PRO A 804 75.65 5.43 26.94
N VAL A 805 74.79 5.99 26.08
CA VAL A 805 73.34 6.00 26.25
C VAL A 805 72.67 4.71 25.71
N LEU A 806 73.27 4.04 24.73
CA LEU A 806 72.66 2.92 24.00
C LEU A 806 73.30 1.55 24.29
N GLY A 807 74.52 1.52 24.87
CA GLY A 807 75.21 0.27 25.21
C GLY A 807 75.71 -0.55 24.01
N ILE A 808 75.69 0.02 22.79
CA ILE A 808 76.18 -0.60 21.55
C ILE A 808 77.39 0.18 21.01
N LYS A 809 78.22 -0.44 20.16
CA LYS A 809 79.37 0.25 19.55
C LYS A 809 78.92 1.27 18.49
N PHE A 810 79.66 2.35 18.27
CA PHE A 810 79.37 3.31 17.20
C PHE A 810 79.37 2.64 15.81
N THR A 811 80.28 1.70 15.55
CA THR A 811 80.24 0.84 14.34
C THR A 811 78.95 0.04 14.19
N THR A 812 78.41 -0.49 15.29
CA THR A 812 77.13 -1.22 15.28
C THR A 812 75.97 -0.28 14.98
N PHE A 813 75.97 0.93 15.53
CA PHE A 813 74.98 1.95 15.20
C PHE A 813 75.06 2.39 13.74
N ALA A 814 76.27 2.62 13.21
CA ALA A 814 76.47 2.95 11.80
C ALA A 814 75.94 1.85 10.88
N THR A 815 76.18 0.57 11.21
CA THR A 815 75.63 -0.57 10.47
C THR A 815 74.09 -0.56 10.46
N LEU A 816 73.46 -0.23 11.60
CA LEU A 816 72.00 -0.11 11.68
C LEU A 816 71.47 1.05 10.84
N LEU A 817 72.22 2.15 10.78
CA LEU A 817 71.88 3.32 9.97
C LEU A 817 71.99 3.03 8.46
N VAL A 818 73.02 2.28 8.04
CA VAL A 818 73.17 1.75 6.68
C VAL A 818 71.98 0.87 6.32
N LEU A 819 71.64 -0.10 7.18
CA LEU A 819 70.49 -1.00 6.94
C LEU A 819 69.17 -0.23 6.83
N ALA A 820 68.97 0.81 7.66
CA ALA A 820 67.81 1.69 7.55
C ALA A 820 67.78 2.42 6.20
N GLY A 821 68.93 2.89 5.72
CA GLY A 821 69.14 3.45 4.38
C GLY A 821 68.74 2.51 3.25
N TRP A 822 69.28 1.28 3.26
CA TRP A 822 68.97 0.23 2.28
C TRP A 822 67.50 -0.17 2.22
N ILE A 823 66.73 0.06 3.29
CA ILE A 823 65.29 -0.21 3.31
C ILE A 823 64.51 1.03 2.85
N LEU A 824 64.83 2.21 3.38
CA LEU A 824 64.02 3.41 3.19
C LEU A 824 64.31 4.16 1.88
N VAL A 825 65.56 4.13 1.39
CA VAL A 825 65.96 4.83 0.17
C VAL A 825 65.34 4.17 -1.08
N PRO A 826 65.41 2.84 -1.29
CA PRO A 826 64.74 2.19 -2.42
C PRO A 826 63.22 2.35 -2.38
N VAL A 827 62.61 2.39 -1.19
CA VAL A 827 61.17 2.67 -1.02
C VAL A 827 60.83 4.11 -1.46
N GLY A 828 61.71 5.08 -1.20
CA GLY A 828 61.57 6.45 -1.70
C GLY A 828 61.76 6.57 -3.21
N VAL A 829 62.70 5.83 -3.79
CA VAL A 829 62.98 5.82 -5.24
C VAL A 829 61.87 5.10 -6.03
N ALA A 830 61.37 3.96 -5.53
CA ALA A 830 60.27 3.22 -6.13
C ALA A 830 58.90 3.92 -5.96
N GLY A 831 58.79 4.85 -5.01
CA GLY A 831 57.56 5.60 -4.70
C GLY A 831 57.23 6.79 -5.61
N ASP A 832 57.81 6.88 -6.81
CA ASP A 832 57.58 8.00 -7.76
C ASP A 832 57.93 9.40 -7.23
N VAL A 833 58.77 9.51 -6.18
CA VAL A 833 59.17 10.81 -5.61
C VAL A 833 60.02 11.62 -6.60
N ILE A 834 60.89 10.95 -7.37
CA ILE A 834 61.78 11.60 -8.35
C ILE A 834 61.09 11.75 -9.72
N SER A 835 60.26 10.80 -10.13
CA SER A 835 59.53 10.87 -11.41
C SER A 835 58.40 11.90 -11.39
N GLY A 836 57.74 12.11 -10.24
CA GLY A 836 56.67 13.09 -10.07
C GLY A 836 57.14 14.55 -10.03
N LEU A 837 58.38 14.80 -9.60
CA LEU A 837 59.01 16.12 -9.68
C LEU A 837 59.47 16.46 -11.10
N LEU A 838 59.94 15.46 -11.87
CA LEU A 838 60.34 15.64 -13.28
C LEU A 838 59.15 15.76 -14.25
N LYS A 839 58.00 15.13 -13.95
CA LYS A 839 56.77 15.27 -14.76
C LYS A 839 56.03 16.59 -14.58
N ARG A 840 56.39 17.42 -13.59
CA ARG A 840 55.78 18.74 -13.38
C ARG A 840 56.41 19.87 -14.21
N SER A 841 57.43 19.59 -15.02
CA SER A 841 58.11 20.60 -15.85
C SER A 841 58.00 20.37 -17.37
N LYS A 842 56.98 19.67 -17.87
CA LYS A 842 56.61 19.70 -19.29
C LYS A 842 55.10 19.69 -19.47
#